data_AF-A0A231HLH9-F1
#
_entry.id   AF-A0A231HLH9-F1
#
_cell.length_a   1.000
_cell.length_b   1.000
_cell.length_c   1.000
_cell.angle_alpha   90.00
_cell.angle_beta   90.00
_cell.angle_gamma   90.00
#
_symmetry.space_group_name_H-M   'P 1'
#
loop_
_entity.id
_entity.type
_entity.pdbx_description
1 polymer ?
#
loop_
_entity_poly.entity_id
_entity_poly.type
_entity_poly.pdbx_seq_one_letter_code
_entity_poly.pdbx_strand_id
1 'polypeptide(L)'
;MNRIYRLVWNASKQLWQAVTELGRTRGKNAVRGVVNRSRKKQCARARVAGSKAGTASGRLRPLAGMLQLVFGASLAGTVLGADLPTGGAIVAGAGSINQSGNALTVTQNTQNMAVTWDSFSVGAGHTVNFVQPSAQAAVLNRVMGADVSVIQGAINANGRVFLLNPNGVLFTSSAQVNVGSMVASTLNMSTQDFMNGNYRFEGTSSNAIVNQGNITAVGDGSGGGTVALIAAKVTNLGTLAAAKGNVLIGAGQRVQLDLGGPVKLEVEQAAIDALIEQGGAIKADGGLVYLTAKAAGNLAATVINHTGITQAQTLQTGEKGQIYLLADMQNDRINVGGTLDASAPSGGDGGFIETSAANVVALGDRKVTTLAVNGKTGTYLIDPNDFIIAASGGNMTGAQLGADLNLNDMLISTAGGTAGGNGDIFVNDAVTWNATTKFTLNAERNIAINADITAQNASGRLALQYGQGGAAAGNTATYTIQSGAKVNLQAGENFSTLLGEDGAVLNWTVITSLGSQGSTTGSDLQGINGNLSGRFVLGADIDARATSGWDSGAGFMPLGNFTTKFTGSFDGLGHVIDGLRINREAYYVGLFGYISGTSTVISNVGVTSANVTGTSYTGILAGMVVDSKVINVYSTGSVAGWERVGGLVGSAQTSSMGSIIGAYSRANLSTDSTSRYFGGLVGYTGGFSVSESFAAGAVYAPKANNVGGLVGHMTGTASISDSFALGSVRGGGIVGGLVGSSSGVINRSYASGTVPSAKAPIGGLVGSNSGVVNASYWNVDSTGRATSGGGTGLSTSQMQASGSFADWGISSSGADNTTWRIYEGLSAPLLRRFLTKVSIDGDLGAAPITKVYDGSSALTESQANLTWLKNGVAFDPDRTFLSGTLLELGGKDAGVQTLTLTQGYYASSPVGYDISYNITGQAQTATITPKALSVSGATVASKTYDGNTSATVSGGELVGLVDGESLTLAQVSAQFYSKNVGENYVTVSYTLADGSTGEGEASNYTLTSQYITASITPRAVTVKADDKTKIRTEADPLLTWHLIEGSLVANETLTIPLTRNVGEAVGTYTIFAQSLNNSNYQVATQSGVLTIQPGASSNEVPSRAVSSNASSNELGTPGRNAIESATSNSFGNGLNNNVSFNGVGRQAAPSLPGTAGLNPIFVVSSGVSLPQAATEAAAGGANVNPLGNLGEREPQP
;
A
#
# COMPACT_ATOMS: atom_id res chain seq x y z
N MET A 1 -26.43 9.35 11.27
CA MET A 1 -27.50 9.52 10.25
C MET A 1 -27.17 8.59 9.08
N ASN A 2 -27.87 7.49 8.93
CA ASN A 2 -27.55 6.50 7.91
C ASN A 2 -28.01 7.00 6.53
N ARG A 3 -27.15 6.84 5.52
CA ARG A 3 -27.49 7.04 4.10
C ARG A 3 -26.89 5.89 3.32
N ILE A 4 -27.71 4.87 3.07
CA ILE A 4 -27.31 3.71 2.27
C ILE A 4 -27.48 4.08 0.79
N TYR A 5 -26.48 3.73 -0.02
CA TYR A 5 -26.41 3.98 -1.45
C TYR A 5 -26.06 2.67 -2.15
N ARG A 6 -26.59 2.48 -3.36
CA ARG A 6 -26.19 1.41 -4.28
C ARG A 6 -25.57 1.99 -5.55
N LEU A 7 -24.63 1.26 -6.15
CA LEU A 7 -24.06 1.62 -7.44
C LEU A 7 -24.97 1.15 -8.59
N VAL A 8 -25.19 2.01 -9.58
CA VAL A 8 -25.95 1.69 -10.80
C VAL A 8 -25.18 2.23 -12.01
N TRP A 9 -25.06 1.42 -13.06
CA TRP A 9 -24.38 1.80 -14.30
C TRP A 9 -25.15 2.90 -15.04
N ASN A 10 -24.49 4.02 -15.32
CA ASN A 10 -25.07 5.15 -16.05
C ASN A 10 -24.60 5.13 -17.51
N ALA A 11 -25.41 4.52 -18.38
CA ALA A 11 -25.10 4.35 -19.81
C ALA A 11 -24.88 5.68 -20.58
N SER A 12 -25.44 6.81 -20.14
CA SER A 12 -25.18 8.12 -20.78
C SER A 12 -23.93 8.82 -20.25
N LYS A 13 -23.15 8.16 -19.39
CA LYS A 13 -21.88 8.66 -18.82
C LYS A 13 -20.75 7.61 -18.81
N GLN A 14 -21.00 6.37 -19.24
CA GLN A 14 -20.03 5.27 -19.27
C GLN A 14 -19.35 5.00 -17.90
N LEU A 15 -20.09 5.17 -16.79
CA LEU A 15 -19.56 4.99 -15.43
C LEU A 15 -20.61 4.51 -14.43
N TRP A 16 -20.15 3.90 -13.34
CA TRP A 16 -20.98 3.54 -12.19
C TRP A 16 -21.28 4.79 -11.35
N GLN A 17 -22.55 4.99 -11.01
CA GLN A 17 -22.99 6.14 -10.21
C GLN A 17 -23.73 5.66 -8.96
N ALA A 18 -23.36 6.20 -7.80
CA ALA A 18 -24.05 5.95 -6.54
C ALA A 18 -25.43 6.64 -6.52
N VAL A 19 -26.47 5.90 -6.13
CA VAL A 19 -27.85 6.39 -5.99
C VAL A 19 -28.46 5.87 -4.68
N THR A 20 -29.40 6.62 -4.12
CA THR A 20 -30.08 6.24 -2.88
C THR A 20 -31.03 5.07 -3.09
N GLU A 21 -31.17 4.19 -2.09
CA GLU A 21 -32.01 2.99 -2.20
C GLU A 21 -33.52 3.29 -2.28
N LEU A 22 -33.95 4.46 -1.79
CA LEU A 22 -35.36 4.87 -1.74
C LEU A 22 -35.95 5.27 -3.12
N GLY A 23 -35.15 5.25 -4.20
CA GLY A 23 -35.59 5.59 -5.55
C GLY A 23 -36.45 4.49 -6.22
N ARG A 24 -37.77 4.52 -6.03
CA ARG A 24 -38.70 3.58 -6.68
C ARG A 24 -39.02 3.97 -8.15
N THR A 25 -38.73 3.03 -9.04
CA THR A 25 -39.28 2.85 -10.42
C THR A 25 -38.94 3.88 -11.52
N ARG A 26 -39.06 3.41 -12.77
CA ARG A 26 -38.69 4.08 -14.05
C ARG A 26 -39.91 4.73 -14.72
N GLY A 27 -39.67 5.70 -15.61
CA GLY A 27 -40.67 6.11 -16.61
C GLY A 27 -40.29 7.32 -17.45
N LYS A 28 -39.56 7.13 -18.57
CA LYS A 28 -39.59 8.10 -19.68
C LYS A 28 -40.68 7.67 -20.66
N ASN A 29 -41.55 8.60 -21.03
CA ASN A 29 -42.22 8.61 -22.33
C ASN A 29 -42.20 10.05 -22.88
N ALA A 30 -42.40 10.21 -24.19
CA ALA A 30 -41.88 11.35 -24.94
C ALA A 30 -42.94 12.35 -25.43
N VAL A 31 -42.48 13.30 -26.28
CA VAL A 31 -43.21 14.15 -27.26
C VAL A 31 -43.43 15.64 -26.91
N ARG A 32 -42.78 16.49 -27.75
CA ARG A 32 -43.08 17.87 -28.23
C ARG A 32 -43.75 18.94 -27.31
N GLY A 33 -43.18 20.16 -27.35
CA GLY A 33 -43.79 21.43 -26.91
C GLY A 33 -42.72 22.36 -26.29
N VAL A 34 -42.18 23.42 -26.92
CA VAL A 34 -42.75 24.66 -27.49
C VAL A 34 -43.03 25.76 -26.42
N VAL A 35 -42.32 26.89 -26.55
CA VAL A 35 -42.59 28.25 -25.99
C VAL A 35 -42.35 28.52 -24.48
N ASN A 36 -41.14 29.06 -24.20
CA ASN A 36 -40.88 30.44 -23.71
C ASN A 36 -41.26 30.92 -22.27
N ARG A 37 -40.52 31.94 -21.81
CA ARG A 37 -40.77 32.94 -20.73
C ARG A 37 -40.69 32.57 -19.22
N SER A 38 -39.48 32.80 -18.69
CA SER A 38 -39.16 33.96 -17.81
C SER A 38 -39.22 33.86 -16.26
N ARG A 39 -38.33 34.67 -15.62
CA ARG A 39 -38.45 35.30 -14.26
C ARG A 39 -38.38 34.36 -13.04
N LYS A 40 -37.93 34.78 -11.84
CA LYS A 40 -36.94 35.80 -11.38
C LYS A 40 -36.78 35.62 -9.85
N LYS A 41 -35.59 35.91 -9.26
CA LYS A 41 -35.37 36.23 -7.82
C LYS A 41 -35.63 35.08 -6.79
N GLN A 42 -35.18 35.08 -5.53
CA GLN A 42 -34.08 35.79 -4.79
C GLN A 42 -33.71 35.01 -3.51
N CYS A 43 -32.51 35.29 -2.94
CA CYS A 43 -32.06 35.31 -1.51
C CYS A 43 -32.74 34.42 -0.42
N ALA A 44 -32.08 33.95 0.65
CA ALA A 44 -31.05 34.66 1.43
C ALA A 44 -30.20 33.82 2.43
N ARG A 45 -29.01 34.36 2.75
CA ARG A 45 -28.28 34.41 4.05
C ARG A 45 -28.20 33.19 5.00
N ALA A 46 -27.03 32.54 4.92
CA ALA A 46 -26.09 32.18 5.99
C ALA A 46 -26.31 32.61 7.47
N ARG A 47 -25.82 31.75 8.39
CA ARG A 47 -24.99 32.15 9.56
C ARG A 47 -23.95 31.07 9.93
N VAL A 48 -23.02 31.38 10.85
CA VAL A 48 -21.73 30.68 11.05
C VAL A 48 -21.44 30.36 12.52
N ALA A 49 -20.90 29.17 12.80
CA ALA A 49 -20.00 28.79 13.91
C ALA A 49 -19.42 27.38 13.62
N GLY A 50 -18.20 26.99 14.01
CA GLY A 50 -17.07 27.73 14.58
C GLY A 50 -16.01 26.77 15.20
N SER A 51 -14.71 27.13 15.17
CA SER A 51 -13.54 26.41 15.74
C SER A 51 -13.07 25.11 15.03
N LYS A 52 -11.84 24.61 15.24
CA LYS A 52 -10.49 25.23 15.02
C LYS A 52 -9.39 24.13 15.01
N ALA A 53 -8.28 24.37 14.28
CA ALA A 53 -7.06 23.54 14.19
C ALA A 53 -7.21 22.13 13.55
N GLY A 54 -6.19 21.56 12.88
CA GLY A 54 -4.90 22.19 12.53
C GLY A 54 -3.83 21.27 11.92
N THR A 55 -4.03 20.70 10.73
CA THR A 55 -2.98 20.00 9.95
C THR A 55 -3.00 20.40 8.47
N ALA A 56 -1.81 20.57 7.87
CA ALA A 56 -1.62 21.17 6.55
C ALA A 56 -1.78 20.18 5.39
N SER A 57 -3.01 19.73 5.12
CA SER A 57 -3.32 18.93 3.93
C SER A 57 -3.51 19.84 2.70
N GLY A 58 -2.56 19.78 1.75
CA GLY A 58 -2.55 20.57 0.52
C GLY A 58 -3.70 20.21 -0.42
N ARG A 59 -4.83 20.90 -0.31
CA ARG A 59 -5.97 20.72 -1.24
C ARG A 59 -5.60 21.19 -2.65
N LEU A 60 -5.51 20.25 -3.59
CA LEU A 60 -5.56 20.57 -5.02
C LEU A 60 -6.81 21.42 -5.31
N ARG A 61 -6.61 22.59 -5.92
CA ARG A 61 -7.70 23.39 -6.48
C ARG A 61 -7.93 22.94 -7.91
N PRO A 62 -9.17 22.60 -8.33
CA PRO A 62 -9.45 22.33 -9.74
C PRO A 62 -9.23 23.59 -10.59
N LEU A 63 -8.66 23.39 -11.77
CA LEU A 63 -8.08 24.42 -12.65
C LEU A 63 -8.98 25.64 -12.94
N ALA A 64 -10.31 25.45 -12.93
CA ALA A 64 -11.29 26.51 -13.16
C ALA A 64 -11.32 27.61 -12.07
N GLY A 65 -10.71 27.40 -10.90
CA GLY A 65 -10.83 28.30 -9.74
C GLY A 65 -9.84 29.47 -9.67
N MET A 66 -8.75 29.48 -10.45
CA MET A 66 -7.68 30.49 -10.30
C MET A 66 -7.80 31.69 -11.26
N LEU A 67 -8.52 31.55 -12.37
CA LEU A 67 -8.70 32.62 -13.37
C LEU A 67 -9.37 33.90 -12.82
N GLN A 68 -10.10 33.80 -11.70
CA GLN A 68 -10.71 34.97 -11.01
C GLN A 68 -9.85 35.60 -9.90
N LEU A 69 -8.61 35.15 -9.68
CA LEU A 69 -7.71 35.73 -8.67
C LEU A 69 -6.49 36.47 -9.24
N VAL A 70 -6.17 36.28 -10.53
CA VAL A 70 -5.00 36.94 -11.18
C VAL A 70 -5.20 38.46 -11.32
N PHE A 71 -6.45 38.92 -11.38
CA PHE A 71 -6.82 40.33 -11.21
C PHE A 71 -7.59 40.51 -9.91
N GLY A 72 -7.19 41.48 -9.09
CA GLY A 72 -8.00 41.96 -7.97
C GLY A 72 -9.39 42.42 -8.45
N ALA A 73 -10.41 42.33 -7.59
CA ALA A 73 -11.83 42.31 -7.99
C ALA A 73 -12.36 43.60 -8.67
N SER A 74 -12.02 43.82 -9.94
CA SER A 74 -12.44 44.96 -10.77
C SER A 74 -12.93 44.58 -12.18
N LEU A 75 -12.57 43.40 -12.72
CA LEU A 75 -12.96 42.92 -14.06
C LEU A 75 -14.45 42.49 -14.18
N ALA A 76 -15.36 43.18 -13.50
CA ALA A 76 -16.79 43.15 -13.77
C ALA A 76 -17.20 44.13 -14.89
N GLY A 77 -16.30 45.02 -15.31
CA GLY A 77 -16.45 45.81 -16.53
C GLY A 77 -15.92 45.06 -17.76
N THR A 78 -16.65 45.11 -18.87
CA THR A 78 -16.15 44.67 -20.18
C THR A 78 -15.08 45.66 -20.65
N VAL A 79 -13.81 45.35 -20.42
CA VAL A 79 -12.68 46.12 -20.96
C VAL A 79 -12.63 45.90 -22.48
N LEU A 80 -13.29 46.78 -23.22
CA LEU A 80 -13.01 47.01 -24.62
C LEU A 80 -11.65 47.72 -24.67
N GLY A 81 -10.59 46.99 -25.02
CA GLY A 81 -9.29 47.61 -25.30
C GLY A 81 -9.39 48.54 -26.50
N ALA A 82 -8.55 49.57 -26.55
CA ALA A 82 -8.47 50.44 -27.72
C ALA A 82 -8.09 49.62 -28.97
N ASP A 83 -8.73 49.93 -30.11
CA ASP A 83 -8.53 49.23 -31.38
C ASP A 83 -7.05 49.24 -31.82
N LEU A 84 -6.35 50.36 -31.58
CA LEU A 84 -4.92 50.53 -31.82
C LEU A 84 -4.28 51.41 -30.72
N PRO A 85 -2.94 51.41 -30.57
CA PRO A 85 -2.22 52.24 -29.59
C PRO A 85 -2.44 53.75 -29.76
N THR A 86 -2.47 54.49 -28.65
CA THR A 86 -2.79 55.92 -28.59
C THR A 86 -1.73 56.74 -27.86
N GLY A 87 -1.57 58.02 -28.22
CA GLY A 87 -0.63 58.94 -27.55
C GLY A 87 0.85 58.72 -27.87
N GLY A 88 1.17 58.05 -28.98
CA GLY A 88 2.54 57.69 -29.35
C GLY A 88 3.46 58.89 -29.59
N ALA A 89 4.43 59.10 -28.71
CA ALA A 89 5.45 60.15 -28.80
C ALA A 89 6.86 59.56 -28.73
N ILE A 90 7.71 59.85 -29.72
CA ILE A 90 9.10 59.38 -29.77
C ILE A 90 9.94 60.25 -28.81
N VAL A 91 10.54 59.62 -27.80
CA VAL A 91 11.33 60.28 -26.74
C VAL A 91 12.83 60.05 -26.84
N ALA A 92 13.28 59.05 -27.63
CA ALA A 92 14.68 58.87 -28.01
C ALA A 92 14.80 58.12 -29.34
N GLY A 93 15.89 58.34 -30.09
CA GLY A 93 16.04 57.83 -31.46
C GLY A 93 15.24 58.64 -32.48
N ALA A 94 15.02 58.09 -33.66
CA ALA A 94 14.23 58.73 -34.72
C ALA A 94 13.38 57.71 -35.50
N GLY A 95 12.23 58.15 -35.97
CA GLY A 95 11.24 57.34 -36.70
C GLY A 95 9.97 58.13 -37.00
N SER A 96 8.89 57.42 -37.36
CA SER A 96 7.54 57.98 -37.54
C SER A 96 6.47 56.96 -37.17
N ILE A 97 5.30 57.45 -36.78
CA ILE A 97 4.14 56.65 -36.35
C ILE A 97 2.96 57.06 -37.25
N ASN A 98 2.42 56.11 -38.02
CA ASN A 98 1.38 56.38 -39.01
C ASN A 98 0.24 55.35 -38.89
N GLN A 99 -1.01 55.79 -38.85
CA GLN A 99 -2.18 54.91 -38.86
C GLN A 99 -2.86 54.92 -40.24
N SER A 100 -3.29 53.77 -40.71
CA SER A 100 -4.09 53.61 -41.94
C SER A 100 -5.15 52.52 -41.73
N GLY A 101 -6.41 52.95 -41.56
CA GLY A 101 -7.51 52.05 -41.19
C GLY A 101 -7.19 51.24 -39.92
N ASN A 102 -7.31 49.92 -40.03
CA ASN A 102 -7.09 48.97 -38.95
C ASN A 102 -5.59 48.68 -38.65
N ALA A 103 -4.67 49.33 -39.36
CA ALA A 103 -3.23 49.12 -39.20
C ALA A 103 -2.51 50.37 -38.66
N LEU A 104 -1.65 50.18 -37.65
CA LEU A 104 -0.64 51.14 -37.23
C LEU A 104 0.73 50.70 -37.73
N THR A 105 1.49 51.58 -38.38
CA THR A 105 2.87 51.33 -38.80
C THR A 105 3.82 52.29 -38.09
N VAL A 106 4.79 51.73 -37.38
CA VAL A 106 5.87 52.44 -36.69
C VAL A 106 7.16 52.19 -37.47
N THR A 107 7.63 53.20 -38.20
CA THR A 107 8.88 53.13 -38.96
C THR A 107 10.01 53.69 -38.11
N GLN A 108 11.00 52.86 -37.79
CA GLN A 108 12.18 53.20 -37.00
C GLN A 108 13.38 53.45 -37.91
N ASN A 109 14.10 54.56 -37.68
CA ASN A 109 15.25 54.97 -38.50
C ASN A 109 16.60 54.82 -37.76
N THR A 110 16.61 54.78 -36.42
CA THR A 110 17.82 54.58 -35.59
C THR A 110 17.92 53.15 -35.06
N GLN A 111 19.13 52.69 -34.70
CA GLN A 111 19.33 51.33 -34.15
C GLN A 111 18.48 51.07 -32.89
N ASN A 112 18.43 52.02 -31.97
CA ASN A 112 17.53 52.02 -30.81
C ASN A 112 16.55 53.20 -30.93
N MET A 113 15.29 53.01 -30.54
CA MET A 113 14.26 54.06 -30.50
C MET A 113 13.33 53.82 -29.31
N ALA A 114 12.94 54.87 -28.59
CA ALA A 114 12.01 54.80 -27.47
C ALA A 114 10.78 55.68 -27.70
N VAL A 115 9.60 55.14 -27.41
CA VAL A 115 8.28 55.73 -27.63
C VAL A 115 7.45 55.60 -26.36
N THR A 116 6.90 56.70 -25.88
CA THR A 116 5.86 56.70 -24.83
C THR A 116 4.48 56.68 -25.45
N TRP A 117 3.54 55.99 -24.80
CA TRP A 117 2.14 55.84 -25.23
C TRP A 117 1.19 56.16 -24.07
N ASP A 118 0.04 56.74 -24.35
CA ASP A 118 -1.06 56.85 -23.37
C ASP A 118 -1.66 55.47 -23.12
N SER A 119 -1.95 54.71 -24.20
CA SER A 119 -2.35 53.31 -24.14
C SER A 119 -1.70 52.50 -25.27
N PHE A 120 -1.45 51.21 -25.03
CA PHE A 120 -0.97 50.28 -26.05
C PHE A 120 -1.81 49.00 -26.04
N SER A 121 -2.92 49.02 -26.77
CA SER A 121 -3.78 47.86 -27.05
C SER A 121 -3.89 47.64 -28.55
N VAL A 122 -4.25 46.42 -28.96
CA VAL A 122 -4.45 46.06 -30.38
C VAL A 122 -5.70 45.19 -30.46
N GLY A 123 -6.82 45.77 -30.89
CA GLY A 123 -8.12 45.12 -30.96
C GLY A 123 -8.16 43.94 -31.94
N ALA A 124 -9.16 43.08 -31.81
CA ALA A 124 -9.38 41.99 -32.76
C ALA A 124 -9.50 42.53 -34.19
N GLY A 125 -8.84 41.90 -35.17
CA GLY A 125 -8.83 42.37 -36.55
C GLY A 125 -7.98 43.63 -36.82
N HIS A 126 -7.20 44.10 -35.84
CA HIS A 126 -6.24 45.20 -36.00
C HIS A 126 -4.80 44.70 -36.05
N THR A 127 -3.86 45.56 -36.45
CA THR A 127 -2.44 45.17 -36.58
C THR A 127 -1.49 46.32 -36.28
N VAL A 128 -0.42 46.05 -35.54
CA VAL A 128 0.73 46.96 -35.39
C VAL A 128 1.94 46.37 -36.14
N ASN A 129 2.53 47.15 -37.04
CA ASN A 129 3.73 46.77 -37.80
C ASN A 129 4.90 47.69 -37.40
N PHE A 130 6.00 47.10 -36.93
CA PHE A 130 7.27 47.80 -36.72
C PHE A 130 8.21 47.53 -37.90
N VAL A 131 8.60 48.58 -38.61
CA VAL A 131 9.58 48.52 -39.70
C VAL A 131 10.89 49.10 -39.18
N GLN A 132 11.90 48.25 -38.98
CA GLN A 132 13.12 48.58 -38.24
C GLN A 132 14.38 48.40 -39.12
N PRO A 133 15.50 49.11 -38.87
CA PRO A 133 16.67 49.10 -39.76
C PRO A 133 17.38 47.75 -39.88
N SER A 134 17.25 46.88 -38.86
CA SER A 134 17.91 45.58 -38.78
C SER A 134 17.15 44.65 -37.82
N ALA A 135 17.47 43.36 -37.83
CA ALA A 135 16.88 42.39 -36.89
C ALA A 135 17.36 42.58 -35.44
N GLN A 136 18.49 43.26 -35.27
CA GLN A 136 19.10 43.58 -33.98
C GLN A 136 18.64 44.97 -33.46
N ALA A 137 18.01 45.80 -34.30
CA ALA A 137 17.44 47.08 -33.91
C ALA A 137 16.29 46.89 -32.92
N ALA A 138 16.14 47.83 -31.98
CA ALA A 138 15.20 47.72 -30.88
C ALA A 138 14.27 48.94 -30.77
N VAL A 139 12.97 48.69 -30.57
CA VAL A 139 11.98 49.70 -30.20
C VAL A 139 11.46 49.47 -28.79
N LEU A 140 11.50 50.50 -27.96
CA LEU A 140 10.87 50.52 -26.63
C LEU A 140 9.51 51.22 -26.69
N ASN A 141 8.44 50.48 -26.41
CA ASN A 141 7.10 51.02 -26.23
C ASN A 141 6.79 51.05 -24.72
N ARG A 142 6.66 52.25 -24.15
CA ARG A 142 6.40 52.46 -22.72
C ARG A 142 5.01 53.06 -22.53
N VAL A 143 4.11 52.35 -21.87
CA VAL A 143 2.77 52.87 -21.52
C VAL A 143 2.89 53.77 -20.28
N MET A 144 2.29 54.96 -20.37
CA MET A 144 2.30 56.00 -19.33
C MET A 144 0.91 56.24 -18.71
N GLY A 145 -0.17 55.83 -19.38
CA GLY A 145 -1.52 55.86 -18.84
C GLY A 145 -1.81 54.73 -17.84
N ALA A 146 -3.07 54.61 -17.43
CA ALA A 146 -3.51 53.65 -16.41
C ALA A 146 -4.07 52.32 -16.98
N ASP A 147 -4.18 52.19 -18.30
CA ASP A 147 -4.82 51.04 -18.94
C ASP A 147 -3.88 49.83 -19.06
N VAL A 148 -4.47 48.64 -18.98
CA VAL A 148 -3.81 47.35 -19.26
C VAL A 148 -3.56 47.23 -20.77
N SER A 149 -2.39 46.73 -21.19
CA SER A 149 -2.13 46.44 -22.60
C SER A 149 -2.89 45.19 -23.03
N VAL A 150 -4.00 45.35 -23.78
CA VAL A 150 -4.82 44.22 -24.26
C VAL A 150 -4.53 43.96 -25.74
N ILE A 151 -3.92 42.81 -26.04
CA ILE A 151 -3.55 42.38 -27.39
C ILE A 151 -4.52 41.28 -27.84
N GLN A 152 -5.23 41.55 -28.93
CA GLN A 152 -6.20 40.66 -29.59
C GLN A 152 -5.89 40.49 -31.09
N GLY A 153 -5.40 41.55 -31.73
CA GLY A 153 -4.93 41.54 -33.11
C GLY A 153 -3.47 41.07 -33.26
N ALA A 154 -2.83 41.51 -34.34
CA ALA A 154 -1.47 41.12 -34.69
C ALA A 154 -0.42 42.19 -34.32
N ILE A 155 0.79 41.75 -33.98
CA ILE A 155 1.99 42.60 -33.88
C ILE A 155 3.09 41.96 -34.74
N ASN A 156 3.57 42.68 -35.75
CA ASN A 156 4.64 42.21 -36.62
C ASN A 156 5.88 43.11 -36.51
N ALA A 157 7.08 42.54 -36.50
CA ALA A 157 8.32 43.31 -36.55
C ALA A 157 9.44 42.51 -37.23
N ASN A 158 10.36 43.18 -37.93
CA ASN A 158 11.58 42.54 -38.40
C ASN A 158 12.73 42.55 -37.37
N GLY A 159 12.61 43.32 -36.28
CA GLY A 159 13.59 43.43 -35.20
C GLY A 159 12.98 43.24 -33.80
N ARG A 160 13.62 43.86 -32.80
CA ARG A 160 13.29 43.68 -31.38
C ARG A 160 12.21 44.67 -30.93
N VAL A 161 11.16 44.17 -30.28
CA VAL A 161 10.06 44.96 -29.72
C VAL A 161 10.00 44.78 -28.22
N PHE A 162 10.14 45.87 -27.48
CA PHE A 162 9.92 45.94 -26.04
C PHE A 162 8.56 46.61 -25.77
N LEU A 163 7.77 46.05 -24.87
CA LEU A 163 6.48 46.56 -24.40
C LEU A 163 6.46 46.59 -22.87
N LEU A 164 6.56 47.79 -22.29
CA LEU A 164 6.55 48.02 -20.85
C LEU A 164 5.24 48.67 -20.44
N ASN A 165 4.44 48.00 -19.60
CA ASN A 165 3.21 48.55 -19.02
C ASN A 165 3.05 48.12 -17.55
N PRO A 166 3.29 49.02 -16.58
CA PRO A 166 3.12 48.70 -15.15
C PRO A 166 1.71 48.26 -14.73
N ASN A 167 0.68 48.55 -15.53
CA ASN A 167 -0.71 48.16 -15.24
C ASN A 167 -1.01 46.69 -15.60
N GLY A 168 -0.15 46.05 -16.40
CA GLY A 168 -0.32 44.66 -16.86
C GLY A 168 -0.32 44.51 -18.39
N VAL A 169 -0.08 43.28 -18.86
CA VAL A 169 -0.11 42.93 -20.29
C VAL A 169 -0.89 41.63 -20.49
N LEU A 170 -1.91 41.66 -21.34
CA LEU A 170 -2.74 40.50 -21.69
C LEU A 170 -2.69 40.25 -23.20
N PHE A 171 -2.05 39.16 -23.61
CA PHE A 171 -2.21 38.59 -24.94
C PHE A 171 -3.37 37.59 -24.88
N THR A 172 -4.48 37.90 -25.53
CA THR A 172 -5.65 37.02 -25.61
C THR A 172 -5.45 35.85 -26.58
N SER A 173 -6.34 34.86 -26.57
CA SER A 173 -6.25 33.66 -27.44
C SER A 173 -6.28 33.93 -28.95
N SER A 174 -6.70 35.12 -29.39
CA SER A 174 -6.63 35.54 -30.79
C SER A 174 -5.32 36.24 -31.19
N ALA A 175 -4.46 36.62 -30.21
CA ALA A 175 -3.26 37.40 -30.47
C ALA A 175 -2.21 36.63 -31.28
N GLN A 176 -1.55 37.34 -32.20
CA GLN A 176 -0.51 36.82 -33.09
C GLN A 176 0.68 37.81 -33.10
N VAL A 177 1.77 37.46 -32.43
CA VAL A 177 2.99 38.29 -32.36
C VAL A 177 4.11 37.60 -33.14
N ASN A 178 4.62 38.24 -34.19
CA ASN A 178 5.67 37.71 -35.07
C ASN A 178 6.79 38.75 -35.19
N VAL A 179 7.89 38.56 -34.45
CA VAL A 179 8.92 39.59 -34.26
C VAL A 179 10.34 39.03 -34.37
N GLY A 180 11.34 39.90 -34.49
CA GLY A 180 12.75 39.53 -34.34
C GLY A 180 13.09 39.12 -32.90
N SER A 181 12.53 39.84 -31.92
CA SER A 181 12.47 39.43 -30.50
C SER A 181 11.35 40.19 -29.79
N MET A 182 10.70 39.56 -28.80
CA MET A 182 9.69 40.18 -27.96
C MET A 182 10.19 40.32 -26.53
N VAL A 183 10.02 41.49 -25.91
CA VAL A 183 10.25 41.68 -24.48
C VAL A 183 9.02 42.36 -23.87
N ALA A 184 8.20 41.63 -23.12
CA ALA A 184 7.05 42.19 -22.42
C ALA A 184 7.38 42.34 -20.93
N SER A 185 7.05 43.48 -20.32
CA SER A 185 7.34 43.72 -18.90
C SER A 185 6.29 44.56 -18.17
N THR A 186 6.02 44.23 -16.91
CA THR A 186 5.31 45.12 -15.96
C THR A 186 6.27 45.88 -15.04
N LEU A 187 7.56 45.55 -15.08
CA LEU A 187 8.62 46.34 -14.48
C LEU A 187 9.08 47.45 -15.46
N ASN A 188 9.65 48.52 -14.91
CA ASN A 188 10.09 49.68 -15.66
C ASN A 188 11.60 49.59 -16.01
N MET A 189 12.06 50.36 -16.99
CA MET A 189 13.49 50.44 -17.38
C MET A 189 13.79 51.88 -17.81
N SER A 190 14.93 52.48 -17.46
CA SER A 190 15.22 53.85 -17.88
C SER A 190 15.44 53.93 -19.40
N THR A 191 15.12 55.08 -20.02
CA THR A 191 15.40 55.27 -21.45
C THR A 191 16.90 55.29 -21.72
N GLN A 192 17.73 55.73 -20.77
CA GLN A 192 19.19 55.71 -20.90
C GLN A 192 19.72 54.28 -20.92
N ASP A 193 19.24 53.43 -20.01
CA ASP A 193 19.63 52.02 -19.92
C ASP A 193 19.26 51.27 -21.19
N PHE A 194 18.03 51.43 -21.69
CA PHE A 194 17.59 50.88 -22.97
C PHE A 194 18.47 51.33 -24.15
N MET A 195 18.76 52.63 -24.26
CA MET A 195 19.58 53.16 -25.35
C MET A 195 21.04 52.68 -25.27
N ASN A 196 21.55 52.45 -24.06
CA ASN A 196 22.88 51.86 -23.78
C ASN A 196 22.93 50.33 -24.00
N GLY A 197 21.78 49.65 -24.17
CA GLY A 197 21.70 48.19 -24.23
C GLY A 197 21.75 47.49 -22.86
N ASN A 198 21.66 48.23 -21.75
CA ASN A 198 21.56 47.69 -20.40
C ASN A 198 20.09 47.34 -20.10
N TYR A 199 19.67 46.09 -20.26
CA TYR A 199 18.26 45.72 -20.06
C TYR A 199 17.95 45.39 -18.59
N ARG A 200 18.07 46.41 -17.75
CA ARG A 200 17.78 46.40 -16.31
C ARG A 200 16.31 46.79 -16.07
N PHE A 201 15.52 45.85 -15.55
CA PHE A 201 14.10 46.05 -15.27
C PHE A 201 13.86 46.12 -13.77
N GLU A 202 13.20 47.17 -13.28
CA GLU A 202 12.83 47.31 -11.87
C GLU A 202 11.48 48.01 -11.65
N GLY A 203 10.80 47.67 -10.55
CA GLY A 203 9.56 48.32 -10.15
C GLY A 203 8.81 47.56 -9.06
N THR A 204 7.79 48.21 -8.51
CA THR A 204 6.92 47.68 -7.45
C THR A 204 5.59 47.14 -7.98
N SER A 205 5.45 46.94 -9.30
CA SER A 205 4.20 46.43 -9.88
C SER A 205 3.96 44.98 -9.50
N SER A 206 2.80 44.72 -8.90
CA SER A 206 2.27 43.38 -8.63
C SER A 206 1.37 42.85 -9.76
N ASN A 207 1.22 43.61 -10.85
CA ASN A 207 0.37 43.23 -11.99
C ASN A 207 1.04 42.18 -12.86
N ALA A 208 0.21 41.34 -13.48
CA ALA A 208 0.64 40.17 -14.23
C ALA A 208 0.88 40.43 -15.73
N ILE A 209 1.72 39.58 -16.33
CA ILE A 209 1.68 39.27 -17.76
C ILE A 209 0.90 37.98 -17.95
N VAL A 210 -0.08 37.99 -18.85
CA VAL A 210 -0.88 36.81 -19.20
C VAL A 210 -0.80 36.58 -20.71
N ASN A 211 -0.24 35.44 -21.14
CA ASN A 211 -0.31 35.01 -22.54
C ASN A 211 -1.30 33.85 -22.72
N GLN A 212 -2.27 34.04 -23.61
CA GLN A 212 -3.19 33.03 -24.12
C GLN A 212 -3.07 32.84 -25.64
N GLY A 213 -2.36 33.74 -26.34
CA GLY A 213 -2.18 33.76 -27.78
C GLY A 213 -0.85 33.15 -28.21
N ASN A 214 -0.38 33.52 -29.41
CA ASN A 214 0.86 33.00 -29.99
C ASN A 214 1.91 34.11 -30.12
N ILE A 215 3.10 33.87 -29.57
CA ILE A 215 4.24 34.78 -29.65
C ILE A 215 5.42 34.02 -30.26
N THR A 216 5.84 34.45 -31.45
CA THR A 216 6.92 33.86 -32.25
C THR A 216 8.06 34.86 -32.42
N ALA A 217 9.26 34.47 -32.02
CA ALA A 217 10.50 35.20 -32.28
C ALA A 217 11.36 34.47 -33.32
N VAL A 218 11.64 35.13 -34.44
CA VAL A 218 12.49 34.61 -35.54
C VAL A 218 13.73 35.49 -35.65
N GLY A 219 14.91 34.89 -35.49
CA GLY A 219 16.17 35.65 -35.50
C GLY A 219 16.62 36.05 -36.89
N ASP A 220 17.85 36.58 -36.96
CA ASP A 220 18.45 37.17 -38.16
C ASP A 220 18.96 36.17 -39.20
N GLY A 221 18.76 34.87 -38.96
CA GLY A 221 19.26 33.76 -39.79
C GLY A 221 20.65 33.24 -39.38
N SER A 222 21.40 33.96 -38.54
CA SER A 222 22.61 33.44 -37.89
C SER A 222 22.34 32.80 -36.53
N GLY A 223 21.24 33.19 -35.88
CA GLY A 223 20.69 32.56 -34.67
C GLY A 223 19.17 32.77 -34.59
N GLY A 224 18.55 32.25 -33.52
CA GLY A 224 17.13 32.46 -33.23
C GLY A 224 16.81 33.76 -32.50
N GLY A 225 15.52 34.11 -32.45
CA GLY A 225 15.03 35.28 -31.71
C GLY A 225 14.93 35.03 -30.21
N THR A 226 14.52 36.04 -29.44
CA THR A 226 14.23 35.90 -28.00
C THR A 226 12.81 36.33 -27.67
N VAL A 227 12.12 35.56 -26.83
CA VAL A 227 10.88 35.96 -26.16
C VAL A 227 11.17 36.08 -24.66
N ALA A 228 11.08 37.28 -24.10
CA ALA A 228 11.27 37.54 -22.67
C ALA A 228 10.00 38.11 -22.02
N LEU A 229 9.57 37.53 -20.89
CA LEU A 229 8.42 37.98 -20.10
C LEU A 229 8.87 38.29 -18.66
N ILE A 230 8.74 39.55 -18.21
CA ILE A 230 9.32 40.02 -16.94
C ILE A 230 8.27 40.74 -16.09
N ALA A 231 7.96 40.23 -14.90
CA ALA A 231 6.93 40.80 -14.02
C ALA A 231 7.12 40.36 -12.56
N ALA A 232 6.21 40.74 -11.66
CA ALA A 232 6.02 39.98 -10.42
C ALA A 232 5.31 38.63 -10.69
N LYS A 233 4.37 38.59 -11.65
CA LYS A 233 3.54 37.41 -11.97
C LYS A 233 3.45 37.19 -13.48
N VAL A 234 3.74 35.98 -13.95
CA VAL A 234 3.63 35.60 -15.37
C VAL A 234 2.83 34.31 -15.53
N THR A 235 1.75 34.34 -16.29
CA THR A 235 0.92 33.17 -16.62
C THR A 235 0.92 32.94 -18.12
N ASN A 236 1.40 31.78 -18.58
CA ASN A 236 1.32 31.37 -19.98
C ASN A 236 0.39 30.16 -20.13
N LEU A 237 -0.66 30.35 -20.92
CA LEU A 237 -1.64 29.36 -21.38
C LEU A 237 -1.61 29.22 -22.92
N GLY A 238 -0.93 30.15 -23.62
CA GLY A 238 -0.73 30.15 -25.07
C GLY A 238 0.63 29.58 -25.49
N THR A 239 1.07 29.95 -26.70
CA THR A 239 2.33 29.47 -27.30
C THR A 239 3.41 30.55 -27.25
N LEU A 240 4.61 30.18 -26.80
CA LEU A 240 5.85 30.96 -26.94
C LEU A 240 6.83 30.16 -27.81
N ALA A 241 7.29 30.72 -28.93
CA ALA A 241 8.14 30.02 -29.90
C ALA A 241 9.40 30.83 -30.26
N ALA A 242 10.58 30.22 -30.17
CA ALA A 242 11.87 30.82 -30.51
C ALA A 242 12.88 29.75 -30.98
N ALA A 243 12.71 29.22 -32.19
CA ALA A 243 13.61 28.20 -32.74
C ALA A 243 15.05 28.72 -32.91
N LYS A 244 16.04 27.92 -32.49
CA LYS A 244 17.46 28.30 -32.29
C LYS A 244 17.68 29.52 -31.37
N GLY A 245 16.69 29.84 -30.54
CA GLY A 245 16.58 31.10 -29.81
C GLY A 245 16.41 30.91 -28.31
N ASN A 246 15.86 31.92 -27.64
CA ASN A 246 15.65 31.90 -26.18
C ASN A 246 14.19 32.19 -25.81
N VAL A 247 13.64 31.44 -24.85
CA VAL A 247 12.40 31.81 -24.14
C VAL A 247 12.72 32.00 -22.66
N LEU A 248 12.59 33.23 -22.20
CA LEU A 248 13.07 33.70 -20.90
C LEU A 248 11.88 34.23 -20.09
N ILE A 249 11.71 33.79 -18.84
CA ILE A 249 10.63 34.26 -17.96
C ILE A 249 11.20 34.59 -16.58
N GLY A 250 11.04 35.85 -16.15
CA GLY A 250 11.58 36.36 -14.88
C GLY A 250 10.50 36.88 -13.96
N ALA A 251 10.38 36.32 -12.76
CA ALA A 251 9.43 36.73 -11.72
C ALA A 251 10.15 37.38 -10.51
N GLY A 252 10.06 38.71 -10.39
CA GLY A 252 10.73 39.48 -9.33
C GLY A 252 10.41 40.99 -9.36
N GLN A 253 11.06 41.77 -8.47
CA GLN A 253 10.99 43.25 -8.41
C GLN A 253 12.15 43.93 -9.14
N ARG A 254 13.30 43.25 -9.25
CA ARG A 254 14.37 43.63 -10.18
C ARG A 254 14.88 42.41 -10.93
N VAL A 255 14.99 42.55 -12.24
CA VAL A 255 15.42 41.51 -13.17
C VAL A 255 16.40 42.12 -14.18
N GLN A 256 17.57 41.50 -14.34
CA GLN A 256 18.55 41.85 -15.36
C GLN A 256 18.41 40.87 -16.53
N LEU A 257 18.29 41.40 -17.76
CA LEU A 257 18.19 40.63 -19.01
C LEU A 257 19.46 40.87 -19.85
N ASP A 258 20.02 39.81 -20.43
CA ASP A 258 21.08 39.91 -21.42
C ASP A 258 20.74 39.09 -22.67
N LEU A 259 20.66 39.78 -23.82
CA LEU A 259 20.36 39.18 -25.11
C LEU A 259 21.61 38.64 -25.84
N GLY A 260 22.81 38.86 -25.29
CA GLY A 260 24.10 38.52 -25.89
C GLY A 260 25.00 37.64 -25.01
N GLY A 261 25.22 38.00 -23.75
CA GLY A 261 26.17 37.35 -22.83
C GLY A 261 25.80 35.94 -22.34
N PRO A 262 26.58 35.35 -21.43
CA PRO A 262 26.46 33.94 -21.04
C PRO A 262 25.27 33.67 -20.09
N VAL A 263 24.97 34.58 -19.16
CA VAL A 263 23.79 34.51 -18.28
C VAL A 263 22.69 35.33 -18.93
N LYS A 264 21.62 34.68 -19.41
CA LYS A 264 20.56 35.37 -20.18
C LYS A 264 19.57 36.15 -19.32
N LEU A 265 19.36 35.74 -18.06
CA LEU A 265 18.34 36.30 -17.18
C LEU A 265 18.70 36.07 -15.71
N GLU A 266 18.62 37.12 -14.88
CA GLU A 266 18.91 37.07 -13.44
C GLU A 266 17.85 37.86 -12.63
N VAL A 267 17.38 37.32 -11.51
CA VAL A 267 16.41 38.00 -10.61
C VAL A 267 17.12 38.52 -9.36
N GLU A 268 17.64 39.75 -9.44
CA GLU A 268 18.38 40.40 -8.34
C GLU A 268 17.53 40.68 -7.10
N GLN A 269 16.24 41.03 -7.27
CA GLN A 269 15.35 41.34 -6.15
C GLN A 269 14.02 40.63 -6.25
N ALA A 270 13.64 40.02 -5.13
CA ALA A 270 12.46 39.18 -4.98
C ALA A 270 11.14 39.98 -5.01
N ALA A 271 10.05 39.35 -5.44
CA ALA A 271 8.71 39.94 -5.40
C ALA A 271 7.80 39.28 -4.35
N ILE A 272 6.93 40.08 -3.73
CA ILE A 272 5.81 39.56 -2.94
C ILE A 272 4.87 38.83 -3.90
N ASP A 273 4.56 37.57 -3.59
CA ASP A 273 3.87 36.62 -4.48
C ASP A 273 4.53 36.44 -5.86
N ALA A 274 5.86 36.32 -5.95
CA ALA A 274 6.51 35.97 -7.23
C ALA A 274 5.94 34.66 -7.79
N LEU A 275 5.49 34.65 -9.04
CA LEU A 275 4.82 33.48 -9.63
C LEU A 275 5.03 33.35 -11.15
N ILE A 276 5.40 32.16 -11.60
CA ILE A 276 5.36 31.70 -12.99
C ILE A 276 4.39 30.52 -13.08
N GLU A 277 3.30 30.66 -13.84
CA GLU A 277 2.42 29.56 -14.25
C GLU A 277 2.69 29.21 -15.71
N GLN A 278 3.20 28.00 -15.99
CA GLN A 278 3.32 27.47 -17.34
C GLN A 278 2.31 26.34 -17.56
N GLY A 279 1.16 26.65 -18.15
CA GLY A 279 0.15 25.69 -18.59
C GLY A 279 0.01 25.58 -20.12
N GLY A 280 0.65 26.47 -20.87
CA GLY A 280 0.64 26.50 -22.34
C GLY A 280 1.80 25.73 -22.97
N ALA A 281 2.31 26.24 -24.08
CA ALA A 281 3.46 25.67 -24.79
C ALA A 281 4.64 26.66 -24.86
N ILE A 282 5.85 26.17 -24.60
CA ILE A 282 7.12 26.77 -25.00
C ILE A 282 7.78 25.87 -26.04
N LYS A 283 8.32 26.46 -27.12
CA LYS A 283 9.11 25.73 -28.12
C LYS A 283 10.36 26.51 -28.56
N ALA A 284 11.54 26.00 -28.20
CA ALA A 284 12.85 26.60 -28.49
C ALA A 284 13.89 25.54 -28.91
N ASP A 285 13.56 24.71 -29.91
CA ASP A 285 14.48 23.66 -30.43
C ASP A 285 15.81 24.27 -30.90
N GLY A 286 16.92 23.65 -30.50
CA GLY A 286 18.29 24.16 -30.69
C GLY A 286 18.61 25.41 -29.88
N GLY A 287 17.92 25.63 -28.77
CA GLY A 287 17.98 26.85 -27.98
C GLY A 287 17.68 26.65 -26.49
N LEU A 288 17.43 27.77 -25.81
CA LEU A 288 17.33 27.86 -24.36
C LEU A 288 15.90 28.20 -23.91
N VAL A 289 15.41 27.48 -22.90
CA VAL A 289 14.28 27.91 -22.07
C VAL A 289 14.78 28.15 -20.65
N TYR A 290 14.46 29.31 -20.09
CA TYR A 290 14.94 29.73 -18.77
C TYR A 290 13.85 30.45 -17.99
N LEU A 291 13.27 29.75 -17.01
CA LEU A 291 12.27 30.26 -16.07
C LEU A 291 12.97 30.50 -14.73
N THR A 292 12.95 31.73 -14.22
CA THR A 292 13.51 32.08 -12.92
C THR A 292 12.57 32.95 -12.09
N ALA A 293 12.38 32.59 -10.83
CA ALA A 293 11.52 33.29 -9.88
C ALA A 293 12.21 33.45 -8.52
N LYS A 294 11.89 34.52 -7.79
CA LYS A 294 12.38 34.74 -6.42
C LYS A 294 11.29 35.42 -5.58
N ALA A 295 10.71 34.73 -4.59
CA ALA A 295 9.67 35.33 -3.74
C ALA A 295 10.19 36.04 -2.48
N ALA A 296 9.46 37.05 -2.03
CA ALA A 296 9.76 37.85 -0.86
C ALA A 296 8.80 37.52 0.30
N GLY A 297 9.17 36.58 1.17
CA GLY A 297 8.47 36.32 2.43
C GLY A 297 8.67 34.91 3.00
N ASN A 298 8.43 34.73 4.30
CA ASN A 298 8.67 33.49 5.04
C ASN A 298 7.54 32.44 4.89
N LEU A 299 6.76 32.50 3.81
CA LEU A 299 5.75 31.49 3.49
C LEU A 299 6.18 30.78 2.20
N ALA A 300 6.41 29.47 2.28
CA ALA A 300 6.84 28.64 1.15
C ALA A 300 5.77 28.57 0.05
N ALA A 301 5.74 29.60 -0.81
CA ALA A 301 4.89 29.67 -1.97
C ALA A 301 5.45 28.76 -3.09
N THR A 302 4.56 28.17 -3.89
CA THR A 302 4.99 27.65 -5.19
C THR A 302 5.19 28.85 -6.11
N VAL A 303 6.44 29.10 -6.52
CA VAL A 303 6.80 30.25 -7.36
C VAL A 303 6.95 29.87 -8.83
N ILE A 304 7.17 28.58 -9.15
CA ILE A 304 7.02 28.05 -10.50
C ILE A 304 6.09 26.84 -10.47
N ASN A 305 5.02 26.92 -11.25
CA ASN A 305 4.03 25.86 -11.43
C ASN A 305 3.99 25.46 -12.91
N HIS A 306 4.69 24.38 -13.27
CA HIS A 306 4.73 23.86 -14.63
C HIS A 306 3.71 22.72 -14.79
N THR A 307 2.84 22.83 -15.78
CA THR A 307 1.81 21.83 -16.15
C THR A 307 1.62 21.68 -17.67
N GLY A 308 2.19 22.60 -18.46
CA GLY A 308 2.12 22.61 -19.92
C GLY A 308 3.21 21.78 -20.60
N ILE A 309 3.64 22.23 -21.77
CA ILE A 309 4.74 21.64 -22.55
C ILE A 309 5.87 22.65 -22.68
N THR A 310 7.07 22.30 -22.22
CA THR A 310 8.30 23.05 -22.50
C THR A 310 9.21 22.17 -23.34
N GLN A 311 9.37 22.53 -24.61
CA GLN A 311 10.21 21.83 -25.58
C GLN A 311 11.40 22.69 -26.00
N ALA A 312 12.60 22.13 -25.93
CA ALA A 312 13.82 22.65 -26.55
C ALA A 312 14.67 21.45 -26.96
N GLN A 313 14.32 20.77 -28.07
CA GLN A 313 15.05 19.58 -28.52
C GLN A 313 16.43 19.95 -29.07
N THR A 314 17.45 19.11 -28.85
CA THR A 314 18.75 19.26 -29.54
C THR A 314 18.59 19.00 -31.03
N LEU A 315 19.23 19.82 -31.86
CA LEU A 315 19.20 19.67 -33.31
C LEU A 315 20.34 18.77 -33.81
N GLN A 316 20.09 18.08 -34.92
CA GLN A 316 21.09 17.27 -35.64
C GLN A 316 22.34 18.07 -36.05
N THR A 317 22.20 19.39 -36.24
CA THR A 317 23.29 20.33 -36.55
C THR A 317 24.16 20.69 -35.34
N GLY A 318 23.85 20.20 -34.14
CA GLY A 318 24.69 20.29 -32.93
C GLY A 318 24.28 21.35 -31.91
N GLU A 319 23.31 22.21 -32.23
CA GLU A 319 22.77 23.18 -31.28
C GLU A 319 21.98 22.46 -30.19
N LYS A 320 22.49 22.52 -28.96
CA LYS A 320 21.93 21.83 -27.80
C LYS A 320 20.63 22.45 -27.34
N GLY A 321 19.69 21.58 -26.99
CA GLY A 321 18.50 21.94 -26.22
C GLY A 321 18.82 22.13 -24.75
N GLN A 322 18.32 23.22 -24.12
CA GLN A 322 18.49 23.44 -22.68
C GLN A 322 17.21 24.00 -22.04
N ILE A 323 16.84 23.47 -20.87
CA ILE A 323 15.65 23.89 -20.09
C ILE A 323 16.05 24.09 -18.63
N TYR A 324 15.85 25.29 -18.09
CA TYR A 324 16.10 25.63 -16.69
C TYR A 324 14.83 26.16 -16.02
N LEU A 325 14.44 25.56 -14.90
CA LEU A 325 13.38 26.04 -13.99
C LEU A 325 14.03 26.28 -12.62
N LEU A 326 14.30 27.54 -12.29
CA LEU A 326 15.11 27.94 -11.13
C LEU A 326 14.31 28.81 -10.16
N ALA A 327 14.40 28.53 -8.87
CA ALA A 327 13.84 29.36 -7.81
C ALA A 327 14.79 29.49 -6.62
N ASP A 328 14.43 30.29 -5.62
CA ASP A 328 15.30 30.56 -4.48
C ASP A 328 15.54 29.31 -3.59
N MET A 329 16.80 29.07 -3.24
CA MET A 329 17.20 27.92 -2.41
C MET A 329 16.88 28.09 -0.92
N GLN A 330 16.32 29.21 -0.46
CA GLN A 330 16.00 29.45 0.96
C GLN A 330 14.55 29.11 1.32
N ASN A 331 13.58 29.42 0.45
CA ASN A 331 12.14 29.33 0.78
C ASN A 331 11.24 28.84 -0.37
N ASP A 332 11.72 28.90 -1.62
CA ASP A 332 10.84 28.79 -2.78
C ASP A 332 10.59 27.33 -3.21
N ARG A 333 9.41 27.10 -3.80
CA ARG A 333 8.99 25.78 -4.28
C ARG A 333 8.68 25.76 -5.78
N ILE A 334 9.10 24.69 -6.44
CA ILE A 334 8.75 24.36 -7.83
C ILE A 334 7.88 23.09 -7.84
N ASN A 335 6.72 23.17 -8.49
CA ASN A 335 5.93 21.99 -8.86
C ASN A 335 6.10 21.72 -10.36
N VAL A 336 6.43 20.48 -10.73
CA VAL A 336 6.61 20.06 -12.13
C VAL A 336 5.66 18.92 -12.48
N GLY A 337 4.64 19.23 -13.26
CA GLY A 337 3.85 18.30 -14.08
C GLY A 337 4.04 18.57 -15.57
N GLY A 338 3.20 18.00 -16.42
CA GLY A 338 3.26 18.23 -17.88
C GLY A 338 4.49 17.62 -18.54
N THR A 339 5.02 18.26 -19.61
CA THR A 339 6.18 17.74 -20.37
C THR A 339 7.36 18.71 -20.36
N LEU A 340 8.55 18.22 -20.01
CA LEU A 340 9.84 18.86 -20.30
C LEU A 340 10.60 18.00 -21.33
N ASP A 341 10.95 18.56 -22.48
CA ASP A 341 11.58 17.82 -23.59
C ASP A 341 12.80 18.54 -24.14
N ALA A 342 13.98 17.99 -23.83
CA ALA A 342 15.27 18.36 -24.42
C ALA A 342 15.93 17.13 -25.12
N SER A 343 15.11 16.26 -25.72
CA SER A 343 15.58 15.08 -26.45
C SER A 343 16.32 15.44 -27.75
N ALA A 344 17.04 14.46 -28.31
CA ALA A 344 17.70 14.54 -29.62
C ALA A 344 17.11 13.49 -30.59
N PRO A 345 15.84 13.64 -31.02
CA PRO A 345 15.14 12.62 -31.82
C PRO A 345 15.69 12.49 -33.25
N SER A 346 16.23 13.57 -33.80
CA SER A 346 16.80 13.64 -35.16
C SER A 346 18.32 13.37 -35.20
N GLY A 347 18.93 12.98 -34.08
CA GLY A 347 20.38 12.85 -33.92
C GLY A 347 21.02 14.04 -33.19
N GLY A 348 22.29 13.86 -32.80
CA GLY A 348 22.97 14.68 -31.79
C GLY A 348 22.94 14.00 -30.41
N ASP A 349 23.68 14.57 -29.45
CA ASP A 349 23.58 14.20 -28.03
C ASP A 349 22.37 14.89 -27.38
N GLY A 350 21.85 14.29 -26.31
CA GLY A 350 20.73 14.83 -25.53
C GLY A 350 21.02 16.20 -24.93
N GLY A 351 19.97 17.00 -24.79
CA GLY A 351 20.01 18.30 -24.14
C GLY A 351 20.12 18.22 -22.62
N PHE A 352 20.03 19.37 -21.97
CA PHE A 352 20.12 19.48 -20.51
C PHE A 352 18.82 20.02 -19.92
N ILE A 353 18.36 19.42 -18.83
CA ILE A 353 17.20 19.89 -18.07
C ILE A 353 17.61 20.09 -16.62
N GLU A 354 17.17 21.19 -16.01
CA GLU A 354 17.41 21.50 -14.61
C GLU A 354 16.14 22.02 -13.91
N THR A 355 15.89 21.51 -12.71
CA THR A 355 14.85 22.00 -11.80
C THR A 355 15.44 22.18 -10.41
N SER A 356 15.65 23.43 -9.98
CA SER A 356 16.44 23.75 -8.77
C SER A 356 15.72 24.79 -7.90
N ALA A 357 15.49 24.45 -6.63
CA ALA A 357 14.77 25.26 -5.64
C ALA A 357 14.85 24.63 -4.25
N ALA A 358 14.61 25.40 -3.17
CA ALA A 358 14.58 24.87 -1.79
C ALA A 358 13.71 23.61 -1.65
N ASN A 359 12.58 23.57 -2.37
CA ASN A 359 11.74 22.38 -2.50
C ASN A 359 11.28 22.13 -3.95
N VAL A 360 11.75 21.03 -4.56
CA VAL A 360 11.25 20.55 -5.86
C VAL A 360 10.32 19.35 -5.64
N VAL A 361 9.14 19.35 -6.27
CA VAL A 361 8.19 18.22 -6.25
C VAL A 361 7.68 17.90 -7.65
N ALA A 362 7.72 16.61 -7.99
CA ALA A 362 7.15 16.07 -9.22
C ALA A 362 5.66 15.75 -9.04
N LEU A 363 4.86 16.04 -10.06
CA LEU A 363 3.46 15.65 -10.16
C LEU A 363 3.37 14.34 -10.98
N GLY A 364 2.44 13.45 -10.61
CA GLY A 364 2.36 12.08 -11.16
C GLY A 364 1.87 11.95 -12.60
N ASP A 365 1.73 13.06 -13.33
CA ASP A 365 1.43 13.12 -14.77
C ASP A 365 2.62 13.66 -15.60
N ARG A 366 3.79 13.86 -14.95
CA ARG A 366 4.97 14.44 -15.57
C ARG A 366 5.71 13.47 -16.51
N LYS A 367 6.13 13.99 -17.66
CA LYS A 367 7.12 13.39 -18.55
C LYS A 367 8.36 14.29 -18.67
N VAL A 368 9.56 13.78 -18.37
CA VAL A 368 10.83 14.46 -18.68
C VAL A 368 11.64 13.59 -19.66
N THR A 369 12.28 14.20 -20.66
CA THR A 369 13.11 13.46 -21.62
C THR A 369 14.28 14.27 -22.19
N THR A 370 15.48 13.70 -22.07
CA THR A 370 16.74 14.11 -22.71
C THR A 370 17.27 13.04 -23.67
N LEU A 371 16.47 12.01 -23.95
CA LEU A 371 16.82 10.84 -24.76
C LEU A 371 17.41 11.22 -26.13
N ALA A 372 18.54 10.63 -26.49
CA ALA A 372 19.12 10.72 -27.82
C ALA A 372 18.99 9.38 -28.54
N VAL A 373 18.46 9.37 -29.77
CA VAL A 373 18.25 8.13 -30.53
C VAL A 373 19.57 7.57 -31.09
N ASN A 374 20.50 8.46 -31.44
CA ASN A 374 21.78 8.13 -32.10
C ASN A 374 23.01 8.74 -31.39
N GLY A 375 22.85 9.15 -30.13
CA GLY A 375 23.88 9.83 -29.34
C GLY A 375 23.77 9.46 -27.86
N LYS A 376 24.44 10.22 -26.99
CA LYS A 376 24.34 10.05 -25.54
C LYS A 376 23.05 10.69 -25.04
N THR A 377 22.28 9.98 -24.21
CA THR A 377 21.19 10.58 -23.43
C THR A 377 21.75 11.72 -22.56
N GLY A 378 21.03 12.85 -22.51
CA GLY A 378 21.45 14.01 -21.74
C GLY A 378 21.08 13.93 -20.26
N THR A 379 21.53 14.89 -19.46
CA THR A 379 21.28 14.90 -18.01
C THR A 379 19.99 15.66 -17.66
N TYR A 380 19.19 15.09 -16.77
CA TYR A 380 18.19 15.83 -16.00
C TYR A 380 18.67 15.98 -14.54
N LEU A 381 18.92 17.23 -14.13
CA LEU A 381 19.32 17.65 -12.79
C LEU A 381 18.12 18.09 -11.93
N ILE A 382 18.07 17.58 -10.70
CA ILE A 382 17.21 18.07 -9.62
C ILE A 382 18.12 18.50 -8.46
N ASP A 383 18.08 19.77 -8.06
CA ASP A 383 18.88 20.32 -6.95
C ASP A 383 18.00 21.05 -5.91
N PRO A 384 17.64 20.39 -4.79
CA PRO A 384 17.01 21.00 -3.62
C PRO A 384 17.85 20.81 -2.34
N ASN A 385 17.42 21.39 -1.21
CA ASN A 385 18.20 21.29 0.04
C ASN A 385 18.16 19.90 0.70
N ASP A 386 17.12 19.11 0.40
CA ASP A 386 16.94 17.73 0.84
C ASP A 386 16.10 16.99 -0.21
N PHE A 387 16.31 15.67 -0.39
CA PHE A 387 15.49 14.88 -1.31
C PHE A 387 15.04 13.53 -0.74
N ILE A 388 13.73 13.28 -0.80
CA ILE A 388 13.09 12.05 -0.33
C ILE A 388 12.33 11.40 -1.49
N ILE A 389 12.77 10.21 -1.90
CA ILE A 389 12.03 9.32 -2.80
C ILE A 389 11.11 8.45 -1.94
N ALA A 390 9.79 8.62 -2.05
CA ALA A 390 8.80 7.87 -1.27
C ALA A 390 7.46 7.76 -1.99
N ALA A 391 6.76 6.63 -1.83
CA ALA A 391 5.46 6.38 -2.49
C ALA A 391 4.36 7.36 -2.04
N SER A 392 4.50 7.94 -0.85
CA SER A 392 3.77 9.14 -0.42
C SER A 392 4.64 10.01 0.48
N GLY A 393 4.31 11.29 0.62
CA GLY A 393 5.01 12.24 1.52
C GLY A 393 6.38 12.75 1.05
N GLY A 394 7.03 12.09 0.09
CA GLY A 394 8.32 12.52 -0.50
C GLY A 394 8.19 13.55 -1.62
N ASN A 395 9.33 13.90 -2.23
CA ASN A 395 9.45 14.78 -3.39
C ASN A 395 9.01 14.10 -4.71
N MET A 396 9.17 12.77 -4.78
CA MET A 396 8.90 11.93 -5.95
C MET A 396 8.70 10.48 -5.51
N THR A 397 7.92 9.69 -6.27
CA THR A 397 7.82 8.23 -6.07
C THR A 397 8.93 7.49 -6.81
N GLY A 398 9.32 6.30 -6.34
CA GLY A 398 10.31 5.46 -7.00
C GLY A 398 9.87 4.99 -8.39
N ALA A 399 8.56 4.83 -8.59
CA ALA A 399 7.96 4.54 -9.90
C ALA A 399 8.09 5.71 -10.90
N GLN A 400 7.89 6.96 -10.47
CA GLN A 400 8.12 8.14 -11.32
C GLN A 400 9.60 8.27 -11.67
N LEU A 401 10.49 8.10 -10.67
CA LEU A 401 11.93 8.16 -10.89
C LEU A 401 12.42 7.06 -11.85
N GLY A 402 11.86 5.84 -11.76
CA GLY A 402 12.09 4.77 -12.71
C GLY A 402 11.64 5.12 -14.14
N ALA A 403 10.47 5.75 -14.28
CA ALA A 403 9.99 6.23 -15.57
C ALA A 403 10.90 7.32 -16.19
N ASP A 404 11.35 8.29 -15.39
CA ASP A 404 12.28 9.33 -15.84
C ASP A 404 13.68 8.75 -16.13
N LEU A 405 14.17 7.78 -15.35
CA LEU A 405 15.43 7.07 -15.62
C LEU A 405 15.45 6.32 -16.95
N ASN A 406 14.29 5.85 -17.45
CA ASN A 406 14.22 5.22 -18.78
C ASN A 406 14.39 6.23 -19.94
N LEU A 407 14.40 7.54 -19.67
CA LEU A 407 14.45 8.61 -20.68
C LEU A 407 15.59 9.65 -20.45
N ASN A 408 16.27 9.61 -19.31
CA ASN A 408 17.26 10.62 -18.89
C ASN A 408 18.42 9.97 -18.11
N ASP A 409 19.64 10.52 -18.22
CA ASP A 409 20.65 10.33 -17.17
C ASP A 409 20.24 11.22 -15.99
N MET A 410 19.90 10.62 -14.85
CA MET A 410 19.37 11.36 -13.69
C MET A 410 20.48 11.77 -12.74
N LEU A 411 20.48 13.03 -12.34
CA LEU A 411 21.28 13.57 -11.26
C LEU A 411 20.36 14.20 -10.22
N ILE A 412 20.33 13.64 -9.01
CA ILE A 412 19.70 14.25 -7.83
C ILE A 412 20.84 14.74 -6.96
N SER A 413 20.90 16.05 -6.76
CA SER A 413 21.91 16.72 -5.97
C SER A 413 21.26 17.41 -4.77
N THR A 414 21.97 17.48 -3.64
CA THR A 414 21.67 18.43 -2.56
C THR A 414 22.84 19.38 -2.28
N ALA A 415 23.97 19.21 -2.98
CA ALA A 415 25.21 19.94 -2.71
C ALA A 415 25.16 21.45 -3.02
N GLY A 416 24.17 21.93 -3.81
CA GLY A 416 23.91 23.36 -3.96
C GLY A 416 23.09 23.98 -2.82
N GLY A 417 22.46 23.14 -1.99
CA GLY A 417 21.39 23.46 -1.04
C GLY A 417 21.78 24.16 0.27
N THR A 418 22.73 25.10 0.22
CA THR A 418 23.41 25.73 1.38
C THR A 418 22.52 26.56 2.34
N ALA A 419 21.19 26.46 2.26
CA ALA A 419 20.24 27.26 3.01
C ALA A 419 19.10 26.45 3.70
N GLY A 420 19.46 25.73 4.76
CA GLY A 420 18.48 25.29 5.79
C GLY A 420 17.89 23.88 5.63
N GLY A 421 18.45 23.04 4.76
CA GLY A 421 18.17 21.60 4.75
C GLY A 421 19.07 20.80 5.70
N ASN A 422 18.95 19.47 5.66
CA ASN A 422 19.94 18.54 6.18
C ASN A 422 21.02 18.19 5.14
N GLY A 423 20.75 18.32 3.84
CA GLY A 423 21.67 17.92 2.78
C GLY A 423 21.74 16.40 2.57
N ASP A 424 20.80 15.63 3.15
CA ASP A 424 20.75 14.17 3.03
C ASP A 424 19.78 13.74 1.89
N ILE A 425 20.01 12.56 1.30
CA ILE A 425 19.12 11.93 0.32
C ILE A 425 18.57 10.61 0.87
N PHE A 426 17.25 10.41 0.77
CA PHE A 426 16.54 9.22 1.27
C PHE A 426 15.83 8.46 0.14
N VAL A 427 16.11 7.16 0.01
CA VAL A 427 15.44 6.25 -0.92
C VAL A 427 14.52 5.33 -0.11
N ASN A 428 13.27 5.77 0.08
CA ASN A 428 12.27 5.10 0.93
C ASN A 428 11.24 4.28 0.16
N ASP A 429 11.26 4.36 -1.18
CA ASP A 429 10.40 3.66 -2.14
C ASP A 429 11.24 3.11 -3.30
N ALA A 430 10.80 2.02 -3.91
CA ALA A 430 11.63 1.20 -4.80
C ALA A 430 11.82 1.83 -6.19
N VAL A 431 13.06 1.91 -6.64
CA VAL A 431 13.45 2.51 -7.93
C VAL A 431 13.86 1.41 -8.89
N THR A 432 13.25 1.32 -10.08
CA THR A 432 13.58 0.30 -11.09
C THR A 432 13.58 0.91 -12.50
N TRP A 433 14.62 0.64 -13.28
CA TRP A 433 14.72 1.08 -14.68
C TRP A 433 15.40 0.03 -15.57
N ASN A 434 15.16 0.11 -16.89
CA ASN A 434 15.68 -0.80 -17.90
C ASN A 434 16.23 -0.05 -19.11
N ALA A 435 17.14 0.89 -18.85
CA ALA A 435 17.86 1.66 -19.86
C ALA A 435 19.36 1.72 -19.53
N THR A 436 20.19 2.11 -20.51
CA THR A 436 21.65 2.29 -20.40
C THR A 436 22.07 3.55 -19.63
N THR A 437 21.09 4.20 -19.00
CA THR A 437 21.20 5.48 -18.31
C THR A 437 21.85 5.35 -16.94
N LYS A 438 22.44 6.44 -16.49
CA LYS A 438 23.06 6.58 -15.18
C LYS A 438 22.09 7.22 -14.19
N PHE A 439 21.93 6.60 -13.03
CA PHE A 439 21.39 7.23 -11.83
C PHE A 439 22.54 7.75 -10.96
N THR A 440 22.50 9.04 -10.60
CA THR A 440 23.49 9.67 -9.71
C THR A 440 22.79 10.31 -8.52
N LEU A 441 23.20 9.93 -7.32
CA LEU A 441 22.83 10.59 -6.06
C LEU A 441 24.04 11.38 -5.57
N ASN A 442 23.87 12.68 -5.32
CA ASN A 442 24.93 13.63 -5.00
C ASN A 442 24.58 14.42 -3.72
N ALA A 443 24.73 13.76 -2.57
CA ALA A 443 24.34 14.30 -1.27
C ALA A 443 25.44 15.19 -0.66
N GLU A 444 25.06 16.39 -0.20
CA GLU A 444 25.91 17.23 0.65
C GLU A 444 26.38 16.46 1.90
N ARG A 445 25.49 15.63 2.46
CA ARG A 445 25.78 14.71 3.56
C ARG A 445 25.56 13.24 3.17
N ASN A 446 24.54 12.57 3.69
CA ASN A 446 24.42 11.10 3.63
C ASN A 446 23.43 10.63 2.56
N ILE A 447 23.54 9.36 2.17
CA ILE A 447 22.55 8.68 1.32
C ILE A 447 21.98 7.48 2.10
N ALA A 448 20.69 7.49 2.41
CA ALA A 448 20.02 6.39 3.11
C ALA A 448 19.16 5.57 2.14
N ILE A 449 19.54 4.31 1.89
CA ILE A 449 18.84 3.39 1.00
C ILE A 449 18.00 2.44 1.85
N ASN A 450 16.70 2.77 1.94
CA ASN A 450 15.71 2.11 2.81
C ASN A 450 14.71 1.23 2.02
N ALA A 451 14.80 1.25 0.69
CA ALA A 451 14.07 0.45 -0.28
C ALA A 451 14.95 0.15 -1.51
N ASP A 452 14.54 -0.81 -2.34
CA ASP A 452 15.39 -1.37 -3.39
C ASP A 452 15.70 -0.40 -4.54
N ILE A 453 16.91 -0.49 -5.08
CA ILE A 453 17.35 0.19 -6.30
C ILE A 453 17.75 -0.90 -7.32
N THR A 454 17.14 -0.90 -8.50
CA THR A 454 17.28 -2.00 -9.48
C THR A 454 17.56 -1.52 -10.89
N ALA A 455 18.78 -1.74 -11.36
CA ALA A 455 19.16 -1.59 -12.77
C ALA A 455 18.96 -2.92 -13.50
N GLN A 456 17.91 -3.02 -14.33
CA GLN A 456 17.62 -4.23 -15.10
C GLN A 456 18.49 -4.36 -16.36
N ASN A 457 19.02 -3.23 -16.86
CA ASN A 457 19.82 -3.19 -18.08
C ASN A 457 21.31 -3.46 -17.80
N ALA A 458 21.98 -4.22 -18.66
CA ALA A 458 23.40 -4.57 -18.53
C ALA A 458 24.37 -3.37 -18.53
N SER A 459 23.93 -2.20 -18.99
CA SER A 459 24.71 -0.94 -18.92
C SER A 459 23.97 0.19 -18.18
N GLY A 460 22.93 -0.15 -17.41
CA GLY A 460 22.34 0.77 -16.43
C GLY A 460 23.29 0.96 -15.26
N ARG A 461 23.56 2.22 -14.89
CA ARG A 461 24.68 2.57 -13.98
C ARG A 461 24.20 3.32 -12.74
N LEU A 462 24.87 3.12 -11.61
CA LEU A 462 24.59 3.81 -10.35
C LEU A 462 25.86 4.49 -9.81
N ALA A 463 25.71 5.72 -9.34
CA ALA A 463 26.75 6.47 -8.64
C ALA A 463 26.23 7.06 -7.32
N LEU A 464 26.94 6.79 -6.22
CA LEU A 464 26.66 7.34 -4.90
C LEU A 464 27.78 8.33 -4.51
N GLN A 465 27.49 9.62 -4.57
CA GLN A 465 28.40 10.70 -4.20
C GLN A 465 27.88 11.33 -2.90
N TYR A 466 28.67 11.30 -1.84
CA TYR A 466 28.23 11.65 -0.48
C TYR A 466 29.28 12.49 0.26
N GLY A 467 28.84 13.20 1.31
CA GLY A 467 29.68 14.16 2.05
C GLY A 467 30.12 15.36 1.20
N GLN A 468 29.39 15.69 0.13
CA GLN A 468 29.79 16.69 -0.86
C GLN A 468 29.84 18.14 -0.33
N GLY A 469 29.36 18.41 0.88
CA GLY A 469 29.51 19.70 1.57
C GLY A 469 30.92 20.00 2.12
N GLY A 470 31.94 19.24 1.70
CA GLY A 470 33.33 19.50 2.03
C GLY A 470 34.30 18.41 1.55
N ALA A 471 35.59 18.63 1.79
CA ALA A 471 36.65 17.69 1.42
C ALA A 471 36.48 16.27 2.01
N ALA A 472 37.08 15.27 1.36
CA ALA A 472 37.09 13.87 1.75
C ALA A 472 37.89 13.60 3.03
N ALA A 473 38.94 14.42 3.26
CA ALA A 473 39.86 14.25 4.38
C ALA A 473 39.18 14.58 5.73
N GLY A 474 38.92 13.54 6.53
CA GLY A 474 38.22 13.66 7.82
C GLY A 474 36.70 13.67 7.72
N ASN A 475 36.14 13.49 6.50
CA ASN A 475 34.71 13.44 6.26
C ASN A 475 34.08 12.19 6.93
N THR A 476 32.92 12.37 7.57
CA THR A 476 32.21 11.32 8.32
C THR A 476 30.90 10.88 7.66
N ALA A 477 30.53 11.50 6.53
CA ALA A 477 29.34 11.12 5.77
C ALA A 477 29.47 9.71 5.18
N THR A 478 28.32 9.05 4.99
CA THR A 478 28.27 7.69 4.44
C THR A 478 27.04 7.50 3.56
N TYR A 479 27.04 6.45 2.74
CA TYR A 479 25.80 5.79 2.33
C TYR A 479 25.45 4.68 3.33
N THR A 480 24.17 4.34 3.46
CA THR A 480 23.70 3.21 4.27
C THR A 480 22.67 2.39 3.51
N ILE A 481 22.67 1.07 3.75
CA ILE A 481 21.62 0.16 3.29
C ILE A 481 20.84 -0.30 4.54
N GLN A 482 19.53 -0.09 4.58
CA GLN A 482 18.70 -0.58 5.68
C GLN A 482 18.48 -2.10 5.56
N SER A 483 18.30 -2.79 6.70
CA SER A 483 17.92 -4.20 6.73
C SER A 483 16.74 -4.51 5.80
N GLY A 484 16.97 -5.42 4.84
CA GLY A 484 15.99 -5.85 3.85
C GLY A 484 15.87 -4.99 2.58
N ALA A 485 16.69 -3.94 2.40
CA ALA A 485 16.83 -3.23 1.12
C ALA A 485 18.04 -3.75 0.33
N LYS A 486 17.98 -3.71 -1.01
CA LYS A 486 19.01 -4.22 -1.93
C LYS A 486 19.31 -3.27 -3.09
N VAL A 487 20.54 -3.31 -3.60
CA VAL A 487 20.98 -2.56 -4.78
C VAL A 487 21.28 -3.55 -5.92
N ASN A 488 20.23 -3.98 -6.60
CA ASN A 488 20.29 -4.99 -7.67
C ASN A 488 20.93 -4.39 -8.93
N LEU A 489 22.09 -4.92 -9.35
CA LEU A 489 22.88 -4.40 -10.48
C LEU A 489 23.41 -5.55 -11.35
N GLN A 490 23.53 -5.30 -12.66
CA GLN A 490 24.11 -6.25 -13.59
C GLN A 490 25.65 -6.26 -13.52
N ALA A 491 26.26 -7.44 -13.68
CA ALA A 491 27.71 -7.63 -13.57
C ALA A 491 28.52 -6.74 -14.53
N GLY A 492 29.67 -6.24 -14.06
CA GLY A 492 30.51 -5.28 -14.76
C GLY A 492 30.83 -4.03 -13.93
N GLU A 493 31.40 -2.99 -14.53
CA GLU A 493 31.80 -1.75 -13.84
C GLU A 493 30.65 -0.73 -13.77
N ASN A 494 29.47 -1.20 -13.35
CA ASN A 494 28.23 -0.41 -13.35
C ASN A 494 28.00 0.40 -12.05
N PHE A 495 28.86 0.25 -11.04
CA PHE A 495 28.75 0.92 -9.74
C PHE A 495 29.95 1.82 -9.43
N SER A 496 29.69 2.99 -8.84
CA SER A 496 30.73 3.94 -8.43
C SER A 496 30.35 4.68 -7.14
N THR A 497 31.36 5.02 -6.34
CA THR A 497 31.20 5.77 -5.08
C THR A 497 32.23 6.90 -4.98
N LEU A 498 31.85 8.03 -4.40
CA LEU A 498 32.75 9.16 -4.13
C LEU A 498 32.38 9.81 -2.80
N LEU A 499 33.38 10.12 -1.97
CA LEU A 499 33.24 10.76 -0.66
C LEU A 499 33.98 12.11 -0.67
N GLY A 500 33.29 13.19 -0.31
CA GLY A 500 33.82 14.57 -0.31
C GLY A 500 33.97 15.18 -1.70
N GLU A 501 33.99 16.52 -1.78
CA GLU A 501 34.04 17.27 -3.05
C GLU A 501 35.34 17.07 -3.86
N ASP A 502 36.46 16.84 -3.17
CA ASP A 502 37.79 16.56 -3.74
C ASP A 502 38.10 15.05 -3.82
N GLY A 503 37.09 14.21 -3.54
CA GLY A 503 37.22 12.76 -3.48
C GLY A 503 37.52 12.11 -4.84
N ALA A 504 38.31 11.05 -4.83
CA ALA A 504 38.49 10.20 -6.00
C ALA A 504 37.22 9.37 -6.27
N VAL A 505 36.78 9.31 -7.53
CA VAL A 505 35.75 8.34 -7.97
C VAL A 505 36.30 6.93 -7.81
N LEU A 506 35.65 6.12 -6.98
CA LEU A 506 35.96 4.70 -6.82
C LEU A 506 34.98 3.89 -7.65
N ASN A 507 35.46 3.29 -8.74
CA ASN A 507 34.70 2.30 -9.50
C ASN A 507 34.75 0.94 -8.81
N TRP A 508 33.68 0.16 -8.94
CA TRP A 508 33.56 -1.17 -8.36
C TRP A 508 33.11 -2.19 -9.41
N THR A 509 33.67 -3.39 -9.36
CA THR A 509 33.23 -4.53 -10.16
C THR A 509 32.02 -5.18 -9.49
N VAL A 510 30.88 -5.15 -10.17
CA VAL A 510 29.64 -5.81 -9.74
C VAL A 510 29.74 -7.31 -10.01
N ILE A 511 29.52 -8.10 -8.97
CA ILE A 511 29.51 -9.57 -8.96
C ILE A 511 28.07 -10.06 -8.79
N THR A 512 27.62 -10.95 -9.67
CA THR A 512 26.26 -11.54 -9.62
C THR A 512 26.26 -13.07 -9.68
N SER A 513 27.42 -13.71 -9.62
CA SER A 513 27.52 -15.17 -9.68
C SER A 513 28.65 -15.75 -8.80
N LEU A 514 28.49 -17.02 -8.42
CA LEU A 514 29.45 -17.79 -7.64
C LEU A 514 30.80 -17.98 -8.35
N GLY A 515 30.74 -18.15 -9.68
CA GLY A 515 31.88 -18.60 -10.49
C GLY A 515 32.04 -20.10 -10.59
N SER A 516 33.10 -20.52 -11.28
CA SER A 516 33.55 -21.91 -11.35
C SER A 516 34.60 -22.22 -10.28
N GLN A 517 34.76 -23.50 -9.93
CA GLN A 517 35.84 -23.95 -9.03
C GLN A 517 37.19 -23.44 -9.51
N GLY A 518 37.93 -22.75 -8.63
CA GLY A 518 39.27 -22.24 -8.95
C GLY A 518 39.31 -21.04 -9.91
N SER A 519 38.18 -20.37 -10.16
CA SER A 519 38.14 -19.13 -10.96
C SER A 519 39.13 -18.08 -10.45
N THR A 520 39.70 -17.31 -11.39
CA THR A 520 40.58 -16.15 -11.16
C THR A 520 40.23 -14.98 -12.09
N THR A 521 38.98 -14.91 -12.58
CA THR A 521 38.50 -13.94 -13.57
C THR A 521 38.45 -12.49 -13.08
N GLY A 522 38.31 -12.27 -11.76
CA GLY A 522 37.91 -11.00 -11.18
C GLY A 522 36.44 -10.60 -11.41
N SER A 523 35.63 -11.41 -12.11
CA SER A 523 34.23 -11.09 -12.49
C SER A 523 33.18 -11.99 -11.84
N ASP A 524 33.60 -12.93 -11.00
CA ASP A 524 32.74 -13.83 -10.23
C ASP A 524 33.29 -14.02 -8.80
N LEU A 525 32.47 -14.52 -7.86
CA LEU A 525 32.82 -14.54 -6.43
C LEU A 525 34.10 -15.34 -6.15
N GLN A 526 34.26 -16.53 -6.74
CA GLN A 526 35.51 -17.29 -6.60
C GLN A 526 36.69 -16.57 -7.31
N GLY A 527 36.40 -15.94 -8.44
CA GLY A 527 37.29 -15.20 -9.33
C GLY A 527 37.98 -14.00 -8.70
N ILE A 528 37.51 -13.49 -7.56
CA ILE A 528 38.17 -12.43 -6.78
C ILE A 528 39.62 -12.80 -6.42
N ASN A 529 39.95 -14.10 -6.33
CA ASN A 529 41.34 -14.56 -6.13
C ASN A 529 42.31 -14.14 -7.27
N GLY A 530 41.82 -13.71 -8.43
CA GLY A 530 42.65 -13.11 -9.50
C GLY A 530 42.99 -11.62 -9.29
N ASN A 531 42.25 -10.89 -8.45
CA ASN A 531 42.46 -9.47 -8.18
C ASN A 531 42.14 -9.13 -6.72
N LEU A 532 42.96 -9.62 -5.80
CA LEU A 532 42.79 -9.45 -4.34
C LEU A 532 42.92 -7.99 -3.84
N SER A 533 43.34 -7.07 -4.71
CA SER A 533 43.36 -5.61 -4.50
C SER A 533 42.13 -4.89 -5.04
N GLY A 534 41.21 -5.59 -5.71
CA GLY A 534 40.07 -5.00 -6.40
C GLY A 534 38.96 -4.48 -5.48
N ARG A 535 38.04 -3.70 -6.06
CA ARG A 535 36.84 -3.20 -5.40
C ARG A 535 35.64 -3.98 -5.94
N PHE A 536 34.99 -4.76 -5.10
CA PHE A 536 33.90 -5.65 -5.51
C PHE A 536 32.61 -5.28 -4.79
N VAL A 537 31.48 -5.37 -5.49
CA VAL A 537 30.16 -5.34 -4.87
C VAL A 537 29.31 -6.52 -5.31
N LEU A 538 28.41 -7.00 -4.47
CA LEU A 538 27.33 -7.88 -4.92
C LEU A 538 26.22 -7.05 -5.57
N GLY A 539 25.78 -7.46 -6.77
CA GLY A 539 24.59 -6.92 -7.44
C GLY A 539 23.41 -7.89 -7.45
N ALA A 540 23.58 -9.07 -6.84
CA ALA A 540 22.58 -10.12 -6.67
C ALA A 540 22.96 -11.01 -5.47
N ASP A 541 22.01 -11.78 -4.94
CA ASP A 541 22.29 -12.84 -3.98
C ASP A 541 23.03 -14.01 -4.67
N ILE A 542 23.96 -14.65 -3.97
CA ILE A 542 24.80 -15.73 -4.51
C ILE A 542 24.42 -17.05 -3.85
N ASP A 543 23.89 -18.01 -4.62
CA ASP A 543 23.81 -19.41 -4.17
C ASP A 543 25.20 -20.06 -4.26
N ALA A 544 25.75 -20.41 -3.10
CA ALA A 544 27.05 -21.05 -2.94
C ALA A 544 26.95 -22.56 -2.66
N ARG A 545 25.75 -23.18 -2.66
CA ARG A 545 25.57 -24.63 -2.38
C ARG A 545 26.44 -25.54 -3.24
N ALA A 546 26.65 -25.17 -4.51
CA ALA A 546 27.48 -25.92 -5.46
C ALA A 546 28.94 -26.12 -4.97
N THR A 547 29.44 -25.24 -4.10
CA THR A 547 30.77 -25.37 -3.49
C THR A 547 30.95 -26.68 -2.73
N SER A 548 29.87 -27.30 -2.23
CA SER A 548 29.94 -28.58 -1.50
C SER A 548 30.52 -29.74 -2.31
N GLY A 549 30.43 -29.72 -3.64
CA GLY A 549 31.06 -30.70 -4.53
C GLY A 549 32.46 -30.31 -5.02
N TRP A 550 32.95 -29.11 -4.71
CA TRP A 550 34.23 -28.62 -5.23
C TRP A 550 35.42 -29.26 -4.54
N ASP A 551 36.51 -29.43 -5.30
CA ASP A 551 37.83 -29.83 -4.82
C ASP A 551 37.79 -31.12 -3.98
N SER A 552 37.16 -32.17 -4.54
CA SER A 552 36.90 -33.46 -3.87
C SER A 552 36.15 -33.35 -2.53
N GLY A 553 35.30 -32.33 -2.38
CA GLY A 553 34.57 -32.02 -1.15
C GLY A 553 35.31 -31.10 -0.17
N ALA A 554 36.50 -30.60 -0.52
CA ALA A 554 37.22 -29.59 0.26
C ALA A 554 36.58 -28.19 0.17
N GLY A 555 35.67 -27.96 -0.79
CA GLY A 555 34.80 -26.79 -0.81
C GLY A 555 35.36 -25.57 -1.56
N PHE A 556 34.76 -24.40 -1.32
CA PHE A 556 35.23 -23.12 -1.85
C PHE A 556 36.69 -22.84 -1.47
N MET A 557 37.45 -22.19 -2.34
CA MET A 557 38.83 -21.78 -2.08
C MET A 557 38.83 -20.36 -1.49
N PRO A 558 39.25 -20.15 -0.22
CA PRO A 558 39.20 -18.85 0.44
C PRO A 558 39.80 -17.71 -0.38
N LEU A 559 39.19 -16.53 -0.28
CA LEU A 559 39.66 -15.32 -0.94
C LEU A 559 40.86 -14.75 -0.18
N GLY A 560 42.03 -14.87 -0.81
CA GLY A 560 43.33 -14.54 -0.21
C GLY A 560 43.79 -15.51 0.89
N ASN A 561 45.08 -15.50 1.15
CA ASN A 561 45.78 -16.33 2.13
C ASN A 561 46.91 -15.53 2.81
N PHE A 562 47.69 -16.16 3.69
CA PHE A 562 48.77 -15.51 4.43
C PHE A 562 49.81 -14.79 3.56
N THR A 563 50.14 -15.34 2.38
CA THR A 563 51.13 -14.78 1.45
C THR A 563 50.50 -13.76 0.51
N THR A 564 49.38 -14.11 -0.13
CA THR A 564 48.62 -13.23 -1.03
C THR A 564 47.29 -12.85 -0.37
N LYS A 565 47.31 -11.76 0.39
CA LYS A 565 46.18 -11.30 1.24
C LYS A 565 45.14 -10.53 0.42
N PHE A 566 43.89 -10.51 0.87
CA PHE A 566 42.90 -9.56 0.37
C PHE A 566 43.17 -8.16 0.92
N THR A 567 43.45 -7.21 0.04
CA THR A 567 43.78 -5.80 0.36
C THR A 567 42.78 -4.81 -0.24
N GLY A 568 41.84 -5.30 -1.05
CA GLY A 568 40.84 -4.52 -1.78
C GLY A 568 39.69 -3.96 -0.93
N SER A 569 38.46 -4.03 -1.43
CA SER A 569 37.24 -3.74 -0.66
C SER A 569 36.07 -4.56 -1.20
N PHE A 570 35.12 -4.91 -0.34
CA PHE A 570 33.96 -5.75 -0.69
C PHE A 570 32.69 -5.23 -0.02
N ASP A 571 31.66 -4.88 -0.80
CA ASP A 571 30.35 -4.49 -0.25
C ASP A 571 29.23 -5.41 -0.74
N GLY A 572 28.43 -5.96 0.18
CA GLY A 572 27.28 -6.80 -0.17
C GLY A 572 26.09 -6.01 -0.70
N LEU A 573 26.01 -4.69 -0.50
CA LEU A 573 24.87 -3.84 -0.88
C LEU A 573 23.48 -4.39 -0.44
N GLY A 574 23.43 -5.14 0.66
CA GLY A 574 22.22 -5.80 1.18
C GLY A 574 22.04 -7.27 0.77
N HIS A 575 22.91 -7.81 -0.09
CA HIS A 575 22.86 -9.17 -0.60
C HIS A 575 23.49 -10.23 0.33
N VAL A 576 23.16 -11.49 0.04
CA VAL A 576 23.67 -12.66 0.78
C VAL A 576 24.46 -13.63 -0.10
N ILE A 577 25.38 -14.37 0.52
CA ILE A 577 26.05 -15.55 -0.03
C ILE A 577 25.56 -16.75 0.79
N ASP A 578 24.75 -17.62 0.19
CA ASP A 578 23.99 -18.64 0.92
C ASP A 578 24.46 -20.07 0.61
N GLY A 579 24.63 -20.91 1.65
CA GLY A 579 24.99 -22.32 1.51
C GLY A 579 26.49 -22.58 1.27
N LEU A 580 27.36 -21.62 1.61
CA LEU A 580 28.81 -21.72 1.42
C LEU A 580 29.44 -22.90 2.20
N ARG A 581 30.10 -23.83 1.51
CA ARG A 581 30.84 -24.96 2.11
C ARG A 581 32.35 -24.78 1.95
N ILE A 582 33.08 -24.87 3.06
CA ILE A 582 34.55 -24.94 3.08
C ILE A 582 34.97 -26.04 4.06
N ASN A 583 35.75 -27.02 3.61
CA ASN A 583 36.13 -28.20 4.36
C ASN A 583 37.64 -28.46 4.24
N ARG A 584 38.46 -27.59 4.82
CA ARG A 584 39.91 -27.56 4.54
C ARG A 584 40.69 -27.68 5.83
N GLU A 585 41.53 -28.70 5.97
CA GLU A 585 42.45 -28.87 7.12
C GLU A 585 43.62 -27.88 7.06
N ALA A 586 43.31 -26.59 7.00
CA ALA A 586 44.22 -25.51 6.70
C ALA A 586 44.10 -24.35 7.70
N TYR A 587 45.15 -23.54 7.72
CA TYR A 587 45.17 -22.24 8.39
C TYR A 587 44.44 -21.20 7.54
N TYR A 588 43.83 -20.20 8.19
CA TYR A 588 43.20 -19.04 7.53
C TYR A 588 42.00 -19.42 6.65
N VAL A 589 40.93 -19.89 7.30
CA VAL A 589 39.76 -20.49 6.64
C VAL A 589 38.48 -19.67 6.89
N GLY A 590 37.84 -19.27 5.81
CA GLY A 590 36.59 -18.52 5.73
C GLY A 590 36.30 -18.13 4.29
N LEU A 591 35.23 -17.36 4.02
CA LEU A 591 35.02 -16.76 2.69
C LEU A 591 36.27 -16.01 2.23
N PHE A 592 36.87 -15.22 3.13
CA PHE A 592 38.22 -14.69 3.01
C PHE A 592 39.17 -15.49 3.90
N GLY A 593 40.36 -15.84 3.41
CA GLY A 593 41.37 -16.47 4.27
C GLY A 593 42.05 -15.44 5.16
N TYR A 594 42.62 -14.41 4.54
CA TYR A 594 43.36 -13.34 5.21
C TYR A 594 43.05 -11.97 4.58
N ILE A 595 42.42 -11.08 5.36
CA ILE A 595 42.15 -9.68 5.00
C ILE A 595 43.21 -8.78 5.66
N SER A 596 43.76 -7.80 4.94
CA SER A 596 44.77 -6.88 5.49
C SER A 596 44.81 -5.53 4.77
N GLY A 597 44.63 -4.42 5.50
CA GLY A 597 44.86 -3.07 4.97
C GLY A 597 43.96 -1.99 5.58
N THR A 598 44.53 -0.82 5.86
CA THR A 598 43.86 0.32 6.54
C THR A 598 42.75 0.97 5.72
N SER A 599 42.80 0.83 4.39
CA SER A 599 41.73 1.23 3.46
C SER A 599 40.77 0.08 3.11
N THR A 600 40.99 -1.13 3.63
CA THR A 600 40.17 -2.31 3.33
C THR A 600 38.92 -2.32 4.20
N VAL A 601 37.76 -2.34 3.54
CA VAL A 601 36.44 -2.44 4.16
C VAL A 601 35.72 -3.66 3.58
N ILE A 602 35.13 -4.46 4.47
CA ILE A 602 34.14 -5.50 4.13
C ILE A 602 32.81 -5.05 4.73
N SER A 603 31.77 -4.87 3.92
CA SER A 603 30.52 -4.25 4.37
C SER A 603 29.23 -4.87 3.82
N ASN A 604 28.13 -4.67 4.55
CA ASN A 604 26.72 -4.94 4.16
C ASN A 604 26.43 -6.31 3.49
N VAL A 605 27.15 -7.37 3.86
CA VAL A 605 26.98 -8.74 3.32
C VAL A 605 26.51 -9.72 4.39
N GLY A 606 25.58 -10.61 4.03
CA GLY A 606 25.27 -11.81 4.81
C GLY A 606 25.95 -13.05 4.24
N VAL A 607 26.49 -13.92 5.09
CA VAL A 607 26.96 -15.25 4.67
C VAL A 607 26.15 -16.32 5.43
N THR A 608 25.12 -16.84 4.77
CA THR A 608 24.06 -17.65 5.39
C THR A 608 24.19 -19.13 5.09
N SER A 609 23.58 -19.96 5.95
CA SER A 609 23.52 -21.43 5.80
C SER A 609 24.89 -22.11 5.64
N ALA A 610 25.97 -21.45 6.09
CA ALA A 610 27.33 -21.85 5.76
C ALA A 610 27.83 -23.01 6.64
N ASN A 611 28.79 -23.78 6.13
CA ASN A 611 29.43 -24.86 6.88
C ASN A 611 30.95 -24.82 6.63
N VAL A 612 31.67 -24.29 7.62
CA VAL A 612 33.10 -23.96 7.52
C VAL A 612 33.90 -24.79 8.51
N THR A 613 34.88 -25.54 8.00
CA THR A 613 35.76 -26.43 8.76
C THR A 613 37.21 -26.07 8.45
N GLY A 614 37.97 -25.74 9.50
CA GLY A 614 39.38 -25.31 9.43
C GLY A 614 40.26 -25.94 10.53
N THR A 615 41.57 -25.68 10.55
CA THR A 615 42.42 -26.02 11.71
C THR A 615 42.56 -24.82 12.63
N SER A 616 43.29 -23.78 12.20
CA SER A 616 43.50 -22.55 12.97
C SER A 616 43.12 -21.30 12.17
N TYR A 617 42.67 -20.25 12.86
CA TYR A 617 42.15 -19.02 12.24
C TYR A 617 40.94 -19.33 11.35
N THR A 618 39.80 -19.62 11.97
CA THR A 618 38.60 -20.12 11.28
C THR A 618 37.35 -19.30 11.63
N GLY A 619 36.60 -18.87 10.62
CA GLY A 619 35.28 -18.24 10.77
C GLY A 619 34.57 -18.08 9.43
N ILE A 620 33.25 -17.87 9.41
CA ILE A 620 32.48 -17.91 8.15
C ILE A 620 32.89 -16.79 7.19
N LEU A 621 33.04 -15.56 7.69
CA LEU A 621 33.49 -14.44 6.87
C LEU A 621 35.00 -14.50 6.63
N ALA A 622 35.78 -14.65 7.71
CA ALA A 622 37.22 -14.50 7.63
C ALA A 622 37.99 -15.41 8.59
N GLY A 623 39.06 -16.03 8.09
CA GLY A 623 40.06 -16.68 8.95
C GLY A 623 40.81 -15.66 9.82
N MET A 624 41.41 -14.65 9.18
CA MET A 624 42.11 -13.55 9.86
C MET A 624 41.84 -12.18 9.20
N VAL A 625 41.72 -11.14 10.03
CA VAL A 625 41.54 -9.72 9.63
C VAL A 625 42.60 -8.87 10.31
N VAL A 626 43.32 -8.03 9.54
CA VAL A 626 44.42 -7.19 10.05
C VAL A 626 44.32 -5.73 9.63
N ASP A 627 44.29 -4.82 10.61
CA ASP A 627 44.27 -3.36 10.38
C ASP A 627 43.17 -2.92 9.39
N SER A 628 41.97 -3.52 9.45
CA SER A 628 40.86 -3.31 8.49
C SER A 628 39.49 -3.12 9.16
N LYS A 629 38.45 -2.78 8.39
CA LYS A 629 37.07 -2.58 8.88
C LYS A 629 36.11 -3.66 8.39
N VAL A 630 35.24 -4.15 9.27
CA VAL A 630 34.11 -5.04 8.96
C VAL A 630 32.83 -4.37 9.47
N ILE A 631 31.88 -4.05 8.59
CA ILE A 631 30.75 -3.14 8.90
C ILE A 631 29.41 -3.71 8.42
N ASN A 632 28.42 -3.86 9.30
CA ASN A 632 27.08 -4.38 8.95
C ASN A 632 27.11 -5.79 8.30
N VAL A 633 28.04 -6.65 8.72
CA VAL A 633 28.26 -8.00 8.15
C VAL A 633 27.75 -9.08 9.08
N TYR A 634 27.10 -10.12 8.54
CA TYR A 634 26.53 -11.19 9.37
C TYR A 634 26.74 -12.61 8.85
N SER A 635 26.59 -13.60 9.74
CA SER A 635 26.79 -15.01 9.43
C SER A 635 25.77 -15.95 10.11
N THR A 636 25.38 -17.02 9.41
CA THR A 636 24.55 -18.12 9.95
C THR A 636 25.05 -19.47 9.44
N GLY A 637 24.78 -20.55 10.19
CA GLY A 637 25.22 -21.91 9.86
C GLY A 637 26.07 -22.55 10.95
N SER A 638 27.24 -23.09 10.59
CA SER A 638 28.10 -23.87 11.49
C SER A 638 29.60 -23.65 11.24
N VAL A 639 30.38 -23.68 12.32
CA VAL A 639 31.86 -23.57 12.28
C VAL A 639 32.51 -24.64 13.16
N ALA A 640 33.51 -25.31 12.61
CA ALA A 640 34.37 -26.25 13.32
C ALA A 640 35.86 -25.90 13.13
N GLY A 641 36.65 -26.04 14.19
CA GLY A 641 38.07 -25.75 14.18
C GLY A 641 38.79 -26.12 15.48
N TRP A 642 40.06 -25.72 15.61
CA TRP A 642 40.97 -26.12 16.69
C TRP A 642 41.56 -24.89 17.43
N GLU A 643 42.02 -23.86 16.72
CA GLU A 643 42.58 -22.64 17.33
C GLU A 643 42.04 -21.35 16.69
N ARG A 644 41.65 -20.36 17.51
CA ARG A 644 41.12 -19.05 17.06
C ARG A 644 39.91 -19.25 16.12
N VAL A 645 38.82 -19.74 16.70
CA VAL A 645 37.58 -20.04 16.00
C VAL A 645 36.51 -19.03 16.39
N GLY A 646 35.99 -18.32 15.40
CA GLY A 646 34.85 -17.40 15.54
C GLY A 646 33.69 -17.82 14.65
N GLY A 647 32.46 -17.46 15.00
CA GLY A 647 31.33 -17.65 14.06
C GLY A 647 31.52 -16.80 12.80
N LEU A 648 31.93 -15.54 12.98
CA LEU A 648 32.20 -14.62 11.88
C LEU A 648 33.69 -14.55 11.54
N VAL A 649 34.56 -14.32 12.53
CA VAL A 649 36.01 -14.07 12.34
C VAL A 649 36.87 -14.91 13.27
N GLY A 650 37.81 -15.69 12.72
CA GLY A 650 38.74 -16.49 13.52
C GLY A 650 39.65 -15.63 14.41
N SER A 651 40.34 -14.65 13.81
CA SER A 651 41.17 -13.69 14.53
C SER A 651 41.13 -12.28 13.94
N ALA A 652 40.91 -11.26 14.78
CA ALA A 652 41.03 -9.84 14.40
C ALA A 652 42.22 -9.20 15.15
N GLN A 653 43.14 -8.55 14.44
CA GLN A 653 44.36 -7.97 15.04
C GLN A 653 44.69 -6.62 14.38
N THR A 654 45.15 -5.63 15.15
CA THR A 654 45.50 -4.31 14.59
C THR A 654 46.74 -3.73 15.28
N SER A 655 47.53 -3.01 14.49
CA SER A 655 48.67 -2.21 14.93
C SER A 655 48.39 -0.70 14.86
N SER A 656 47.34 -0.30 14.14
CA SER A 656 46.95 1.08 13.88
C SER A 656 45.46 1.31 14.14
N MET A 657 44.58 0.89 13.23
CA MET A 657 43.12 1.02 13.34
C MET A 657 42.44 -0.23 12.76
N GLY A 658 41.55 -0.86 13.54
CA GLY A 658 40.78 -2.01 13.09
C GLY A 658 39.51 -2.17 13.92
N SER A 659 38.37 -2.39 13.25
CA SER A 659 37.05 -2.37 13.88
C SER A 659 36.07 -3.34 13.24
N ILE A 660 35.34 -4.09 14.06
CA ILE A 660 34.13 -4.83 13.70
C ILE A 660 32.94 -4.04 14.24
N ILE A 661 32.06 -3.55 13.37
CA ILE A 661 30.97 -2.62 13.71
C ILE A 661 29.65 -3.15 13.14
N GLY A 662 28.58 -3.19 13.95
CA GLY A 662 27.28 -3.59 13.43
C GLY A 662 27.23 -5.03 12.92
N ALA A 663 28.05 -5.93 13.45
CA ALA A 663 28.20 -7.29 12.92
C ALA A 663 27.50 -8.33 13.81
N TYR A 664 27.03 -9.44 13.22
CA TYR A 664 26.45 -10.52 14.03
C TYR A 664 26.68 -11.95 13.55
N SER A 665 26.55 -12.89 14.48
CA SER A 665 26.65 -14.33 14.22
C SER A 665 25.50 -15.09 14.87
N ARG A 666 24.79 -15.89 14.07
CA ARG A 666 23.87 -16.94 14.52
C ARG A 666 24.43 -18.33 14.20
N ALA A 667 25.74 -18.43 13.97
CA ALA A 667 26.40 -19.68 13.61
C ALA A 667 26.75 -20.51 14.84
N ASN A 668 26.51 -21.82 14.78
CA ASN A 668 26.82 -22.75 15.86
C ASN A 668 28.29 -23.21 15.77
N LEU A 669 29.04 -23.05 16.85
CA LEU A 669 30.43 -23.49 16.97
C LEU A 669 30.48 -24.84 17.70
N SER A 670 31.13 -25.84 17.10
CA SER A 670 31.34 -27.14 17.73
C SER A 670 32.75 -27.65 17.51
N THR A 671 33.42 -28.06 18.59
CA THR A 671 34.66 -28.83 18.52
C THR A 671 34.72 -29.80 19.69
N ASP A 672 35.21 -31.02 19.46
CA ASP A 672 35.52 -31.97 20.51
C ASP A 672 37.02 -31.97 20.88
N SER A 673 37.84 -31.22 20.17
CA SER A 673 39.31 -31.37 20.12
C SER A 673 40.03 -30.32 20.96
N THR A 674 41.28 -30.60 21.37
CA THR A 674 42.07 -29.73 22.26
C THR A 674 42.30 -28.37 21.62
N SER A 675 41.79 -27.32 22.26
CA SER A 675 41.50 -26.06 21.59
C SER A 675 41.93 -24.83 22.41
N ARG A 676 42.10 -23.68 21.76
CA ARG A 676 42.50 -22.43 22.43
C ARG A 676 41.35 -21.45 22.65
N TYR A 677 41.03 -20.62 21.65
CA TYR A 677 40.13 -19.47 21.80
C TYR A 677 38.90 -19.62 20.90
N PHE A 678 37.71 -19.60 21.50
CA PHE A 678 36.41 -19.82 20.85
C PHE A 678 35.41 -18.72 21.20
N GLY A 679 34.85 -18.03 20.21
CA GLY A 679 33.85 -16.98 20.42
C GLY A 679 32.72 -17.01 19.40
N GLY A 680 31.46 -16.85 19.81
CA GLY A 680 30.33 -16.92 18.87
C GLY A 680 30.40 -15.90 17.72
N LEU A 681 31.07 -14.76 17.91
CA LEU A 681 31.42 -13.81 16.84
C LEU A 681 32.91 -13.90 16.46
N VAL A 682 33.82 -13.75 17.43
CA VAL A 682 35.28 -13.64 17.20
C VAL A 682 36.09 -14.60 18.08
N GLY A 683 36.97 -15.41 17.49
CA GLY A 683 37.81 -16.33 18.26
C GLY A 683 38.84 -15.62 19.15
N TYR A 684 39.65 -14.74 18.56
CA TYR A 684 40.66 -13.92 19.25
C TYR A 684 40.69 -12.48 18.73
N THR A 685 40.77 -11.49 19.61
CA THR A 685 41.00 -10.08 19.26
C THR A 685 42.21 -9.46 19.99
N GLY A 686 43.02 -8.71 19.24
CA GLY A 686 44.17 -7.94 19.76
C GLY A 686 44.16 -6.52 19.21
N GLY A 687 44.01 -5.53 20.09
CA GLY A 687 43.90 -4.10 19.73
C GLY A 687 42.61 -3.68 19.00
N PHE A 688 41.84 -4.62 18.44
CA PHE A 688 40.65 -4.35 17.62
C PHE A 688 39.46 -3.89 18.49
N SER A 689 38.63 -2.99 17.96
CA SER A 689 37.31 -2.72 18.52
C SER A 689 36.25 -3.67 17.95
N VAL A 690 35.29 -4.06 18.79
CA VAL A 690 34.07 -4.77 18.41
C VAL A 690 32.90 -3.98 18.99
N SER A 691 32.18 -3.23 18.16
CA SER A 691 31.09 -2.35 18.61
C SER A 691 29.76 -2.69 17.95
N GLU A 692 28.67 -2.44 18.67
CA GLU A 692 27.30 -2.55 18.12
C GLU A 692 26.99 -3.93 17.52
N SER A 693 27.52 -5.00 18.12
CA SER A 693 27.61 -6.33 17.51
C SER A 693 27.06 -7.43 18.43
N PHE A 694 26.62 -8.57 17.89
CA PHE A 694 26.08 -9.65 18.74
C PHE A 694 26.34 -11.09 18.27
N ALA A 695 26.21 -12.04 19.20
CA ALA A 695 26.24 -13.47 18.92
C ALA A 695 25.06 -14.21 19.56
N ALA A 696 24.38 -15.04 18.78
CA ALA A 696 23.22 -15.84 19.21
C ALA A 696 23.32 -17.34 18.87
N GLY A 697 24.35 -17.77 18.13
CA GLY A 697 24.63 -19.19 17.91
C GLY A 697 25.26 -19.86 19.13
N ALA A 698 25.03 -21.16 19.31
CA ALA A 698 25.58 -21.92 20.43
C ALA A 698 27.09 -22.15 20.29
N VAL A 699 27.83 -22.13 21.39
CA VAL A 699 29.29 -22.35 21.43
C VAL A 699 29.61 -23.56 22.30
N TYR A 700 29.95 -24.67 21.66
CA TYR A 700 30.30 -25.95 22.30
C TYR A 700 31.78 -26.29 22.06
N ALA A 701 32.60 -26.11 23.10
CA ALA A 701 34.04 -26.34 23.04
C ALA A 701 34.59 -26.95 24.36
N PRO A 702 34.16 -28.18 24.73
CA PRO A 702 34.49 -28.86 26.00
C PRO A 702 36.00 -29.13 26.25
N LYS A 703 36.89 -28.91 25.28
CA LYS A 703 38.35 -28.98 25.44
C LYS A 703 39.08 -27.67 25.07
N ALA A 704 38.39 -26.52 25.03
CA ALA A 704 38.98 -25.22 24.74
C ALA A 704 39.41 -24.43 25.99
N ASN A 705 40.55 -23.75 25.92
CA ASN A 705 41.13 -22.95 27.01
C ASN A 705 40.30 -21.71 27.38
N ASN A 706 39.74 -21.00 26.40
CA ASN A 706 38.90 -19.81 26.61
C ASN A 706 37.70 -19.83 25.67
N VAL A 707 36.49 -19.72 26.24
CA VAL A 707 35.23 -19.79 25.51
C VAL A 707 34.33 -18.62 25.89
N GLY A 708 33.88 -17.84 24.92
CA GLY A 708 32.97 -16.71 25.12
C GLY A 708 31.74 -16.78 24.21
N GLY A 709 30.61 -16.23 24.64
CA GLY A 709 29.44 -16.13 23.76
C GLY A 709 29.67 -15.17 22.59
N LEU A 710 30.35 -14.04 22.79
CA LEU A 710 30.76 -13.12 21.72
C LEU A 710 32.23 -13.32 21.32
N VAL A 711 33.16 -13.26 22.29
CA VAL A 711 34.61 -13.25 22.04
C VAL A 711 35.34 -14.28 22.90
N GLY A 712 36.16 -15.14 22.30
CA GLY A 712 36.91 -16.15 23.05
C GLY A 712 37.99 -15.55 23.95
N HIS A 713 38.86 -14.72 23.38
CA HIS A 713 39.91 -14.02 24.12
C HIS A 713 40.18 -12.62 23.53
N MET A 714 40.30 -11.61 24.39
CA MET A 714 40.66 -10.24 24.00
C MET A 714 41.87 -9.71 24.78
N THR A 715 42.81 -9.09 24.07
CA THR A 715 44.11 -8.67 24.64
C THR A 715 44.54 -7.26 24.23
N GLY A 716 45.42 -6.66 25.04
CA GLY A 716 45.98 -5.34 24.80
C GLY A 716 44.90 -4.25 24.83
N THR A 717 44.97 -3.31 23.89
CA THR A 717 44.01 -2.19 23.73
C THR A 717 42.66 -2.60 23.12
N ALA A 718 42.38 -3.90 22.93
CA ALA A 718 41.12 -4.36 22.36
C ALA A 718 39.91 -3.89 23.18
N SER A 719 38.83 -3.55 22.49
CA SER A 719 37.61 -3.06 23.13
C SER A 719 36.35 -3.77 22.62
N ILE A 720 35.37 -3.92 23.50
CA ILE A 720 34.00 -4.31 23.16
C ILE A 720 33.08 -3.22 23.68
N SER A 721 32.23 -2.65 22.82
CA SER A 721 31.20 -1.70 23.24
C SER A 721 29.83 -2.04 22.66
N ASP A 722 28.77 -1.69 23.37
CA ASP A 722 27.40 -1.71 22.80
C ASP A 722 27.03 -3.08 22.19
N SER A 723 27.45 -4.18 22.81
CA SER A 723 27.44 -5.51 22.18
C SER A 723 26.91 -6.60 23.12
N PHE A 724 26.37 -7.71 22.59
CA PHE A 724 25.72 -8.71 23.43
C PHE A 724 25.81 -10.18 22.96
N ALA A 725 25.55 -11.10 23.89
CA ALA A 725 25.55 -12.55 23.64
C ALA A 725 24.29 -13.25 24.19
N LEU A 726 23.60 -13.97 23.31
CA LEU A 726 22.40 -14.77 23.61
C LEU A 726 22.61 -16.28 23.45
N GLY A 727 23.68 -16.70 22.76
CA GLY A 727 23.98 -18.11 22.51
C GLY A 727 24.43 -18.86 23.77
N SER A 728 24.13 -20.15 23.87
CA SER A 728 24.56 -20.98 25.00
C SER A 728 26.06 -21.28 24.94
N VAL A 729 26.76 -21.19 26.08
CA VAL A 729 28.23 -21.27 26.15
C VAL A 729 28.70 -22.43 27.03
N ARG A 730 29.27 -23.46 26.41
CA ARG A 730 29.76 -24.67 27.09
C ARG A 730 31.23 -24.95 26.76
N GLY A 731 32.12 -24.62 27.69
CA GLY A 731 33.57 -24.79 27.57
C GLY A 731 34.19 -25.77 28.56
N GLY A 732 35.49 -26.06 28.38
CA GLY A 732 36.30 -26.87 29.29
C GLY A 732 37.28 -26.07 30.17
N GLY A 733 37.83 -24.98 29.64
CA GLY A 733 38.66 -23.99 30.33
C GLY A 733 37.84 -22.80 30.83
N ILE A 734 38.42 -21.59 30.74
CA ILE A 734 37.78 -20.35 31.20
C ILE A 734 36.56 -20.03 30.32
N VAL A 735 35.38 -19.81 30.92
CA VAL A 735 34.12 -19.57 30.18
C VAL A 735 33.43 -18.28 30.63
N GLY A 736 33.00 -17.43 29.70
CA GLY A 736 32.14 -16.28 29.99
C GLY A 736 30.95 -16.17 29.04
N GLY A 737 29.81 -15.67 29.53
CA GLY A 737 28.62 -15.47 28.70
C GLY A 737 28.84 -14.50 27.53
N LEU A 738 29.66 -13.46 27.70
CA LEU A 738 30.11 -12.55 26.63
C LEU A 738 31.56 -12.86 26.21
N VAL A 739 32.49 -12.90 27.17
CA VAL A 739 33.94 -13.02 26.89
C VAL A 739 34.60 -14.12 27.72
N GLY A 740 35.36 -15.00 27.08
CA GLY A 740 36.14 -16.02 27.79
C GLY A 740 37.19 -15.40 28.71
N SER A 741 38.21 -14.74 28.14
CA SER A 741 39.19 -13.98 28.93
C SER A 741 39.51 -12.61 28.32
N SER A 742 39.56 -11.58 29.17
CA SER A 742 39.84 -10.18 28.80
C SER A 742 41.02 -9.57 29.55
N SER A 743 41.89 -8.88 28.82
CA SER A 743 42.76 -7.82 29.36
C SER A 743 42.41 -6.42 28.82
N GLY A 744 41.31 -6.29 28.08
CA GLY A 744 40.94 -5.07 27.34
C GLY A 744 39.84 -4.27 28.03
N VAL A 745 39.06 -3.51 27.26
CA VAL A 745 37.92 -2.73 27.76
C VAL A 745 36.59 -3.34 27.30
N ILE A 746 35.66 -3.57 28.21
CA ILE A 746 34.28 -3.97 27.92
C ILE A 746 33.36 -2.86 28.46
N ASN A 747 32.49 -2.32 27.61
CA ASN A 747 31.58 -1.23 27.95
C ASN A 747 30.18 -1.47 27.38
N ARG A 748 29.12 -1.00 28.06
CA ARG A 748 27.72 -1.07 27.59
C ARG A 748 27.34 -2.39 26.89
N SER A 749 27.72 -3.52 27.48
CA SER A 749 27.59 -4.84 26.84
C SER A 749 26.90 -5.85 27.76
N TYR A 750 26.21 -6.86 27.21
CA TYR A 750 25.51 -7.85 28.06
C TYR A 750 25.53 -9.31 27.60
N ALA A 751 25.29 -10.23 28.54
CA ALA A 751 25.09 -11.65 28.27
C ALA A 751 23.76 -12.16 28.85
N SER A 752 23.05 -12.98 28.08
CA SER A 752 21.81 -13.65 28.51
C SER A 752 21.68 -15.11 28.03
N GLY A 753 22.69 -15.65 27.35
CA GLY A 753 22.73 -17.06 26.96
C GLY A 753 23.11 -17.98 28.14
N THR A 754 22.57 -19.21 28.15
CA THR A 754 22.85 -20.19 29.22
C THR A 754 24.34 -20.57 29.27
N VAL A 755 24.93 -20.64 30.47
CA VAL A 755 26.35 -21.02 30.66
C VAL A 755 26.45 -22.35 31.45
N PRO A 756 26.04 -23.51 30.88
CA PRO A 756 26.00 -24.80 31.55
C PRO A 756 27.39 -25.46 31.72
N SER A 757 28.44 -24.65 31.87
CA SER A 757 29.81 -25.10 32.10
C SER A 757 30.02 -25.52 33.56
N ALA A 758 30.94 -26.48 33.78
CA ALA A 758 31.12 -27.15 35.08
C ALA A 758 32.59 -27.32 35.52
N LYS A 759 33.55 -26.73 34.80
CA LYS A 759 34.99 -26.76 35.13
C LYS A 759 35.64 -25.41 34.81
N ALA A 760 36.75 -25.12 35.49
CA ALA A 760 37.55 -23.90 35.38
C ALA A 760 36.76 -22.60 35.70
N PRO A 761 37.36 -21.39 35.67
CA PRO A 761 36.67 -20.13 35.98
C PRO A 761 35.53 -19.86 35.01
N ILE A 762 34.31 -19.74 35.53
CA ILE A 762 33.09 -19.51 34.75
C ILE A 762 32.40 -18.24 35.27
N GLY A 763 32.02 -17.34 34.36
CA GLY A 763 31.32 -16.10 34.69
C GLY A 763 30.10 -15.81 33.82
N GLY A 764 29.12 -15.12 34.38
CA GLY A 764 27.91 -14.70 33.66
C GLY A 764 28.19 -13.75 32.49
N LEU A 765 29.13 -12.81 32.65
CA LEU A 765 29.59 -11.92 31.57
C LEU A 765 31.01 -12.29 31.09
N VAL A 766 31.98 -12.35 32.01
CA VAL A 766 33.40 -12.59 31.69
C VAL A 766 33.94 -13.75 32.52
N GLY A 767 34.62 -14.71 31.91
CA GLY A 767 35.17 -15.87 32.62
C GLY A 767 36.42 -15.56 33.44
N SER A 768 37.32 -14.75 32.90
CA SER A 768 38.49 -14.20 33.60
C SER A 768 38.84 -12.82 33.07
N ASN A 769 39.06 -11.85 33.97
CA ASN A 769 39.31 -10.46 33.62
C ASN A 769 40.55 -9.92 34.33
N SER A 770 41.41 -9.24 33.57
CA SER A 770 42.46 -8.34 34.07
C SER A 770 42.37 -6.95 33.42
N GLY A 771 41.27 -6.65 32.73
CA GLY A 771 40.97 -5.37 32.09
C GLY A 771 39.83 -4.62 32.77
N VAL A 772 39.24 -3.67 32.04
CA VAL A 772 38.18 -2.77 32.54
C VAL A 772 36.80 -3.26 32.06
N VAL A 773 35.82 -3.33 32.96
CA VAL A 773 34.44 -3.70 32.62
C VAL A 773 33.47 -2.68 33.22
N ASN A 774 32.95 -1.78 32.38
CA ASN A 774 32.10 -0.66 32.75
C ASN A 774 30.67 -0.85 32.23
N ALA A 775 29.67 -0.40 32.99
CA ALA A 775 28.24 -0.37 32.59
C ALA A 775 27.78 -1.62 31.80
N SER A 776 28.20 -2.82 32.21
CA SER A 776 28.01 -4.06 31.46
C SER A 776 27.46 -5.16 32.37
N TYR A 777 26.52 -5.95 31.85
CA TYR A 777 25.57 -6.69 32.68
C TYR A 777 25.37 -8.14 32.25
N TRP A 778 24.93 -9.02 33.14
CA TRP A 778 24.42 -10.33 32.72
C TRP A 778 23.12 -10.69 33.41
N ASN A 779 22.25 -11.41 32.68
CA ASN A 779 21.06 -12.00 33.25
C ASN A 779 21.45 -13.21 34.12
N VAL A 780 21.32 -13.08 35.44
CA VAL A 780 21.67 -14.11 36.42
C VAL A 780 20.84 -15.38 36.22
N ASP A 781 19.54 -15.23 35.95
CA ASP A 781 18.60 -16.34 35.85
C ASP A 781 18.86 -17.17 34.58
N SER A 782 18.94 -16.52 33.42
CA SER A 782 19.09 -17.21 32.13
C SER A 782 20.51 -17.67 31.83
N THR A 783 21.55 -16.97 32.32
CA THR A 783 22.92 -17.54 32.30
C THR A 783 23.06 -18.70 33.29
N GLY A 784 22.26 -18.69 34.37
CA GLY A 784 22.37 -19.60 35.51
C GLY A 784 23.64 -19.37 36.32
N ARG A 785 24.17 -18.12 36.36
CA ARG A 785 25.45 -17.76 37.00
C ARG A 785 25.28 -16.59 37.97
N ALA A 786 25.59 -16.79 39.24
CA ALA A 786 25.55 -15.74 40.28
C ALA A 786 26.77 -14.79 40.26
N THR A 787 27.85 -15.14 39.55
CA THR A 787 29.13 -14.41 39.57
C THR A 787 29.73 -14.25 38.17
N SER A 788 30.69 -13.33 38.04
CA SER A 788 31.43 -13.00 36.83
C SER A 788 32.80 -12.42 37.19
N GLY A 789 33.77 -12.49 36.28
CA GLY A 789 35.05 -11.79 36.41
C GLY A 789 34.96 -10.25 36.27
N GLY A 790 33.78 -9.72 35.89
CA GLY A 790 33.49 -8.30 35.84
C GLY A 790 32.05 -8.02 35.39
N GLY A 791 31.63 -6.76 35.53
CA GLY A 791 30.25 -6.30 35.27
C GLY A 791 29.30 -6.53 36.45
N THR A 792 28.00 -6.33 36.22
CA THR A 792 26.94 -6.43 37.24
C THR A 792 25.88 -7.46 36.87
N GLY A 793 25.54 -8.38 37.79
CA GLY A 793 24.45 -9.33 37.60
C GLY A 793 23.08 -8.66 37.82
N LEU A 794 22.13 -8.92 36.93
CA LEU A 794 20.73 -8.46 36.99
C LEU A 794 19.79 -9.66 36.87
N SER A 795 18.60 -9.60 37.48
CA SER A 795 17.51 -10.54 37.17
C SER A 795 16.96 -10.32 35.76
N THR A 796 16.16 -11.26 35.26
CA THR A 796 15.43 -11.12 33.99
C THR A 796 14.52 -9.90 34.00
N SER A 797 13.80 -9.66 35.11
CA SER A 797 12.93 -8.48 35.27
C SER A 797 13.71 -7.16 35.31
N GLN A 798 14.93 -7.14 35.88
CA GLN A 798 15.81 -5.97 35.82
C GLN A 798 16.37 -5.77 34.40
N MET A 799 16.77 -6.84 33.71
CA MET A 799 17.22 -6.80 32.33
C MET A 799 16.14 -6.31 31.35
N GLN A 800 14.86 -6.45 31.71
CA GLN A 800 13.71 -5.97 30.93
C GLN A 800 13.26 -4.54 31.31
N ALA A 801 13.95 -3.84 32.22
CA ALA A 801 13.60 -2.50 32.66
C ALA A 801 14.70 -1.49 32.27
N SER A 802 14.35 -0.42 31.53
CA SER A 802 15.32 0.57 31.06
C SER A 802 16.17 1.20 32.18
N GLY A 803 15.53 1.48 33.33
CA GLY A 803 16.16 2.10 34.51
C GLY A 803 17.28 1.28 35.16
N SER A 804 17.49 0.02 34.79
CA SER A 804 18.62 -0.80 35.26
C SER A 804 19.95 -0.45 34.58
N PHE A 805 19.92 0.29 33.47
CA PHE A 805 21.05 0.51 32.55
C PHE A 805 21.49 1.98 32.54
N ALA A 806 22.57 2.30 33.27
CA ALA A 806 23.12 3.65 33.31
C ALA A 806 23.98 3.95 32.06
N ASP A 807 23.80 5.14 31.46
CA ASP A 807 24.57 5.66 30.32
C ASP A 807 24.52 4.85 29.01
N TRP A 808 23.48 4.04 28.79
CA TRP A 808 23.35 3.21 27.58
C TRP A 808 22.78 3.92 26.34
N GLY A 809 21.96 4.96 26.50
CA GLY A 809 21.16 5.46 25.39
C GLY A 809 20.10 4.44 24.94
N ILE A 810 19.30 3.96 25.89
CA ILE A 810 18.12 3.11 25.68
C ILE A 810 16.87 3.99 25.57
N SER A 811 15.95 3.61 24.69
CA SER A 811 14.60 4.17 24.61
C SER A 811 13.54 3.07 24.60
N SER A 812 12.42 3.33 25.28
CA SER A 812 11.19 2.53 25.24
C SER A 812 10.19 3.01 24.17
N SER A 813 10.54 4.08 23.44
CA SER A 813 9.79 4.57 22.27
C SER A 813 10.28 3.94 20.96
N GLY A 814 9.40 3.90 19.96
CA GLY A 814 9.75 3.47 18.61
C GLY A 814 10.26 4.60 17.72
N ALA A 815 10.99 4.24 16.67
CA ALA A 815 11.42 5.09 15.56
C ALA A 815 12.38 6.25 15.86
N ASP A 816 12.81 6.45 17.11
CA ASP A 816 13.87 7.41 17.48
C ASP A 816 15.28 6.98 17.02
N ASN A 817 16.30 7.77 17.38
CA ASN A 817 17.69 7.58 16.93
C ASN A 817 18.66 7.18 18.07
N THR A 818 18.16 6.68 19.19
CA THR A 818 19.00 6.13 20.26
C THR A 818 19.56 4.74 19.88
N THR A 819 20.74 4.39 20.39
CA THR A 819 21.47 3.16 20.04
C THR A 819 20.68 1.91 20.36
N TRP A 820 19.94 1.91 21.48
CA TRP A 820 19.24 0.75 22.00
C TRP A 820 17.73 0.99 22.11
N ARG A 821 16.97 -0.04 21.72
CA ARG A 821 15.52 -0.19 21.93
C ARG A 821 15.28 -1.15 23.08
N ILE A 822 14.34 -0.86 23.96
CA ILE A 822 13.80 -1.85 24.91
C ILE A 822 12.28 -1.84 24.83
N TYR A 823 11.64 -2.99 25.07
CA TYR A 823 10.20 -3.08 25.31
C TYR A 823 10.00 -3.40 26.80
N GLU A 824 9.49 -2.44 27.57
CA GLU A 824 9.51 -2.48 29.04
C GLU A 824 8.78 -3.70 29.61
N GLY A 825 9.46 -4.47 30.45
CA GLY A 825 8.95 -5.73 31.01
C GLY A 825 8.85 -6.89 30.01
N LEU A 826 9.26 -6.69 28.74
CA LEU A 826 9.06 -7.64 27.64
C LEU A 826 10.40 -8.09 27.03
N SER A 827 11.30 -7.17 26.65
CA SER A 827 12.59 -7.49 26.03
C SER A 827 13.77 -7.02 26.87
N ALA A 828 14.93 -7.70 26.74
CA ALA A 828 16.22 -7.08 27.03
C ALA A 828 16.52 -5.96 26.01
N PRO A 829 17.56 -5.12 26.22
CA PRO A 829 17.97 -4.14 25.21
C PRO A 829 18.33 -4.79 23.87
N LEU A 830 17.79 -4.23 22.78
CA LEU A 830 18.03 -4.62 21.40
C LEU A 830 18.75 -3.47 20.67
N LEU A 831 19.77 -3.75 19.88
CA LEU A 831 20.46 -2.71 19.11
C LEU A 831 19.58 -2.24 17.95
N ARG A 832 19.16 -0.96 17.98
CA ARG A 832 18.18 -0.42 17.03
C ARG A 832 18.65 -0.51 15.56
N ARG A 833 19.96 -0.51 15.32
CA ARG A 833 20.55 -0.65 13.96
C ARG A 833 20.16 -1.93 13.22
N PHE A 834 19.79 -3.00 13.94
CA PHE A 834 19.36 -4.26 13.35
C PHE A 834 17.84 -4.38 13.21
N LEU A 835 17.09 -3.42 13.76
CA LEU A 835 15.64 -3.42 13.77
C LEU A 835 15.09 -2.64 12.56
N THR A 836 14.08 -3.21 11.91
CA THR A 836 13.35 -2.53 10.83
C THR A 836 12.36 -1.54 11.45
N LYS A 837 12.57 -0.24 11.22
CA LYS A 837 11.63 0.81 11.66
C LYS A 837 10.27 0.63 10.97
N VAL A 838 9.21 0.54 11.76
CA VAL A 838 7.81 0.38 11.32
C VAL A 838 6.88 1.09 12.31
N SER A 839 5.67 1.44 11.87
CA SER A 839 4.65 2.02 12.75
C SER A 839 3.32 1.29 12.62
N ILE A 840 2.45 1.45 13.62
CA ILE A 840 1.03 1.08 13.54
C ILE A 840 0.21 2.35 13.70
N ASP A 841 -0.55 2.68 12.66
CA ASP A 841 -1.26 3.94 12.50
C ASP A 841 -2.77 3.71 12.39
N GLY A 842 -3.56 4.58 13.03
CA GLY A 842 -5.02 4.59 12.89
C GLY A 842 -5.73 5.43 13.95
N ASP A 843 -7.06 5.57 13.80
CA ASP A 843 -7.93 6.23 14.77
C ASP A 843 -9.01 5.25 15.25
N LEU A 844 -8.84 4.73 16.48
CA LEU A 844 -9.80 3.83 17.11
C LEU A 844 -11.15 4.53 17.37
N GLY A 845 -11.19 5.86 17.41
CA GLY A 845 -12.40 6.64 17.61
C GLY A 845 -13.22 6.93 16.34
N ALA A 846 -12.69 6.65 15.15
CA ALA A 846 -13.30 7.07 13.88
C ALA A 846 -14.59 6.32 13.51
N ALA A 847 -14.70 5.04 13.89
CA ALA A 847 -15.84 4.17 13.57
C ALA A 847 -16.05 3.11 14.67
N PRO A 848 -17.29 2.60 14.87
CA PRO A 848 -17.52 1.47 15.78
C PRO A 848 -16.76 0.23 15.32
N ILE A 849 -15.87 -0.28 16.18
CA ILE A 849 -15.12 -1.50 15.94
C ILE A 849 -16.08 -2.69 16.08
N THR A 850 -16.15 -3.55 15.06
CA THR A 850 -17.05 -4.70 15.05
C THR A 850 -16.40 -5.95 14.47
N LYS A 851 -16.72 -7.11 15.03
CA LYS A 851 -16.39 -8.44 14.49
C LYS A 851 -17.62 -9.34 14.52
N VAL A 852 -17.62 -10.42 13.73
CA VAL A 852 -18.58 -11.52 13.89
C VAL A 852 -18.01 -12.49 14.93
N TYR A 853 -18.86 -13.18 15.69
CA TYR A 853 -18.44 -14.21 16.63
C TYR A 853 -17.65 -15.33 15.92
N ASP A 854 -16.49 -15.64 16.46
CA ASP A 854 -15.50 -16.59 15.95
C ASP A 854 -14.86 -17.44 17.07
N GLY A 855 -15.45 -17.42 18.28
CA GLY A 855 -14.92 -18.08 19.47
C GLY A 855 -13.75 -17.35 20.17
N SER A 856 -13.32 -16.18 19.68
CA SER A 856 -12.10 -15.50 20.15
C SER A 856 -12.32 -14.09 20.68
N SER A 857 -11.61 -13.73 21.76
CA SER A 857 -11.46 -12.35 22.25
C SER A 857 -10.46 -11.50 21.43
N ALA A 858 -9.73 -12.10 20.48
CA ALA A 858 -8.76 -11.40 19.66
C ALA A 858 -9.44 -10.46 18.63
N LEU A 859 -8.81 -9.33 18.37
CA LEU A 859 -9.07 -8.46 17.23
C LEU A 859 -7.85 -8.43 16.30
N THR A 860 -8.10 -8.51 14.99
CA THR A 860 -7.10 -8.15 13.99
C THR A 860 -6.98 -6.63 13.86
N GLU A 861 -5.82 -6.14 13.44
CA GLU A 861 -5.57 -4.71 13.21
C GLU A 861 -6.57 -4.14 12.19
N SER A 862 -6.87 -4.90 11.14
CA SER A 862 -7.86 -4.53 10.11
C SER A 862 -9.28 -4.36 10.66
N GLN A 863 -9.72 -5.18 11.62
CA GLN A 863 -11.04 -5.00 12.27
C GLN A 863 -11.10 -3.73 13.13
N ALA A 864 -9.94 -3.30 13.64
CA ALA A 864 -9.80 -2.09 14.47
C ALA A 864 -9.47 -0.81 13.66
N ASN A 865 -9.40 -0.90 12.32
CA ASN A 865 -8.96 0.19 11.42
C ASN A 865 -7.50 0.64 11.66
N LEU A 866 -6.65 -0.25 12.17
CA LEU A 866 -5.21 -0.03 12.34
C LEU A 866 -4.44 -0.60 11.15
N THR A 867 -3.43 0.13 10.68
CA THR A 867 -2.59 -0.26 9.54
C THR A 867 -1.12 -0.28 9.95
N TRP A 868 -0.42 -1.37 9.68
CA TRP A 868 1.03 -1.44 9.77
C TRP A 868 1.67 -0.69 8.58
N LEU A 869 2.61 0.20 8.87
CA LEU A 869 3.33 0.98 7.86
C LEU A 869 4.85 0.75 7.95
N LYS A 870 5.50 0.59 6.79
CA LYS A 870 6.95 0.78 6.61
C LYS A 870 7.13 2.00 5.73
N ASN A 871 7.93 2.98 6.17
CA ASN A 871 8.15 4.26 5.46
C ASN A 871 6.86 5.00 5.04
N GLY A 872 5.76 4.87 5.81
CA GLY A 872 4.45 5.46 5.48
C GLY A 872 3.63 4.69 4.44
N VAL A 873 4.05 3.49 4.04
CA VAL A 873 3.37 2.61 3.08
C VAL A 873 2.86 1.36 3.80
N ALA A 874 1.65 0.91 3.46
CA ALA A 874 1.06 -0.31 4.03
C ALA A 874 1.96 -1.53 3.83
N PHE A 875 2.22 -2.25 4.92
CA PHE A 875 3.21 -3.33 5.03
C PHE A 875 2.68 -4.41 5.98
N ASP A 876 2.72 -5.69 5.61
CA ASP A 876 2.43 -6.78 6.55
C ASP A 876 3.76 -7.30 7.15
N PRO A 877 3.97 -7.19 8.47
CA PRO A 877 5.22 -7.64 9.09
C PRO A 877 5.32 -9.16 9.16
N ASP A 878 6.54 -9.68 9.07
CA ASP A 878 6.84 -11.07 9.37
C ASP A 878 6.55 -11.33 10.85
N ARG A 879 5.45 -12.05 11.10
CA ARG A 879 4.94 -12.33 12.44
C ARG A 879 5.89 -13.22 13.26
N THR A 880 6.88 -13.89 12.65
CA THR A 880 7.90 -14.65 13.39
C THR A 880 8.85 -13.76 14.21
N PHE A 881 9.02 -12.50 13.80
CA PHE A 881 9.80 -11.50 14.54
C PHE A 881 8.96 -10.68 15.55
N LEU A 882 7.69 -11.02 15.72
CA LEU A 882 6.76 -10.33 16.65
C LEU A 882 6.31 -11.25 17.79
N SER A 883 5.88 -10.63 18.89
CA SER A 883 5.23 -11.29 20.01
C SER A 883 4.32 -10.30 20.76
N GLY A 884 3.40 -10.82 21.58
CA GLY A 884 2.35 -10.04 22.21
C GLY A 884 1.10 -9.88 21.35
N THR A 885 0.12 -9.14 21.88
CA THR A 885 -1.19 -8.87 21.26
C THR A 885 -1.49 -7.39 21.45
N LEU A 886 -1.86 -6.65 20.40
CA LEU A 886 -2.06 -5.20 20.49
C LEU A 886 -3.39 -4.78 21.13
N LEU A 887 -4.47 -5.50 20.80
CA LEU A 887 -5.83 -5.19 21.23
C LEU A 887 -6.48 -6.44 21.80
N GLU A 888 -7.09 -6.32 22.97
CA GLU A 888 -7.75 -7.41 23.68
C GLU A 888 -9.19 -7.02 24.04
N LEU A 889 -10.13 -7.95 23.85
CA LEU A 889 -11.53 -7.80 24.27
C LEU A 889 -11.78 -8.47 25.62
N GLY A 890 -12.63 -7.84 26.43
CA GLY A 890 -13.02 -8.34 27.76
C GLY A 890 -13.79 -9.68 27.77
N GLY A 891 -14.14 -10.21 26.59
CA GLY A 891 -14.81 -11.49 26.39
C GLY A 891 -14.81 -11.89 24.92
N LYS A 892 -15.06 -13.18 24.64
CA LYS A 892 -15.20 -13.72 23.27
C LYS A 892 -16.63 -13.61 22.72
N ASP A 893 -17.60 -13.44 23.61
CA ASP A 893 -19.03 -13.67 23.37
C ASP A 893 -19.74 -12.46 22.75
N ALA A 894 -20.88 -12.70 22.11
CA ALA A 894 -21.61 -11.69 21.34
C ALA A 894 -22.22 -10.60 22.25
N GLY A 895 -22.01 -9.34 21.88
CA GLY A 895 -22.37 -8.19 22.68
C GLY A 895 -21.37 -7.05 22.54
N VAL A 896 -21.49 -6.04 23.42
CA VAL A 896 -20.54 -4.94 23.51
C VAL A 896 -19.46 -5.33 24.51
N GLN A 897 -18.26 -5.61 24.02
CA GLN A 897 -17.09 -5.96 24.82
C GLN A 897 -16.24 -4.72 25.12
N THR A 898 -15.60 -4.67 26.29
CA THR A 898 -14.57 -3.65 26.58
C THR A 898 -13.34 -3.88 25.71
N LEU A 899 -12.75 -2.81 25.19
CA LEU A 899 -11.54 -2.84 24.38
C LEU A 899 -10.35 -2.31 25.18
N THR A 900 -9.32 -3.14 25.35
CA THR A 900 -8.07 -2.79 26.02
C THR A 900 -6.94 -2.65 25.00
N LEU A 901 -6.26 -1.50 25.01
CA LEU A 901 -4.95 -1.33 24.37
C LEU A 901 -3.87 -1.81 25.35
N THR A 902 -3.05 -2.75 24.92
CA THR A 902 -2.00 -3.37 25.75
C THR A 902 -0.67 -2.59 25.63
N GLN A 903 0.45 -3.18 26.09
CA GLN A 903 1.81 -2.69 25.72
C GLN A 903 2.16 -2.88 24.22
N GLY A 904 1.26 -3.48 23.43
CA GLY A 904 1.44 -3.71 22.01
C GLY A 904 2.20 -4.98 21.65
N TYR A 905 2.54 -5.09 20.37
CA TYR A 905 3.52 -6.04 19.88
C TYR A 905 4.96 -5.60 20.26
N TYR A 906 5.86 -6.56 20.38
CA TYR A 906 7.28 -6.32 20.57
C TYR A 906 8.13 -7.23 19.69
N ALA A 907 9.38 -6.83 19.43
CA ALA A 907 10.32 -7.63 18.67
C ALA A 907 10.74 -8.87 19.47
N SER A 908 10.42 -10.05 18.95
CA SER A 908 10.84 -11.35 19.50
C SER A 908 12.31 -11.69 19.19
N SER A 909 12.96 -10.92 18.31
CA SER A 909 14.30 -11.18 17.81
C SER A 909 15.11 -9.89 17.65
N PRO A 910 16.45 -9.91 17.87
CA PRO A 910 17.29 -8.72 17.70
C PRO A 910 17.41 -8.20 16.26
N VAL A 911 16.90 -8.93 15.27
CA VAL A 911 16.81 -8.52 13.85
C VAL A 911 15.37 -8.23 13.40
N GLY A 912 14.46 -8.04 14.37
CA GLY A 912 13.04 -7.81 14.13
C GLY A 912 12.70 -6.34 13.83
N TYR A 913 11.77 -5.77 14.60
CA TYR A 913 11.16 -4.48 14.33
C TYR A 913 11.42 -3.43 15.42
N ASP A 914 11.55 -2.17 15.02
CA ASP A 914 11.47 -1.02 15.93
C ASP A 914 10.11 -0.35 15.69
N ILE A 915 9.15 -0.74 16.53
CA ILE A 915 7.73 -0.44 16.35
C ILE A 915 7.38 0.86 17.06
N SER A 916 6.81 1.83 16.35
CA SER A 916 6.11 2.98 16.94
C SER A 916 4.57 2.84 16.84
N TYR A 917 3.86 3.53 17.73
CA TYR A 917 2.41 3.43 17.88
C TYR A 917 1.76 4.79 17.67
N ASN A 918 1.28 5.03 16.45
CA ASN A 918 0.60 6.27 16.03
C ASN A 918 -0.92 6.10 16.14
N ILE A 919 -1.37 5.51 17.24
CA ILE A 919 -2.77 5.18 17.48
C ILE A 919 -3.46 6.37 18.13
N THR A 920 -4.54 6.84 17.53
CA THR A 920 -5.36 7.97 18.00
C THR A 920 -6.78 7.52 18.35
N GLY A 921 -7.56 8.42 18.95
CA GLY A 921 -8.89 8.10 19.48
C GLY A 921 -8.85 7.25 20.74
N GLN A 922 -10.02 6.95 21.30
CA GLN A 922 -10.21 6.17 22.52
C GLN A 922 -11.53 5.37 22.45
N ALA A 923 -11.61 4.36 21.57
CA ALA A 923 -12.67 3.37 21.67
C ALA A 923 -12.43 2.49 22.91
N GLN A 924 -13.31 2.62 23.90
CA GLN A 924 -13.31 1.77 25.10
C GLN A 924 -14.11 0.47 24.90
N THR A 925 -14.75 0.31 23.73
CA THR A 925 -15.58 -0.86 23.40
C THR A 925 -15.50 -1.26 21.93
N ALA A 926 -15.76 -2.54 21.67
CA ALA A 926 -16.05 -3.11 20.35
C ALA A 926 -17.34 -3.94 20.43
N THR A 927 -18.01 -4.20 19.31
CA THR A 927 -19.20 -5.07 19.27
C THR A 927 -18.90 -6.39 18.56
N ILE A 928 -19.02 -7.50 19.27
CA ILE A 928 -19.07 -8.83 18.68
C ILE A 928 -20.52 -9.10 18.27
N THR A 929 -20.75 -9.34 16.98
CA THR A 929 -22.07 -9.63 16.42
C THR A 929 -22.29 -11.15 16.34
N PRO A 930 -23.49 -11.67 16.68
CA PRO A 930 -23.76 -13.11 16.62
C PRO A 930 -23.50 -13.72 15.24
N LYS A 931 -22.91 -14.91 15.19
CA LYS A 931 -22.63 -15.63 13.94
C LYS A 931 -23.92 -16.21 13.37
N ALA A 932 -24.15 -16.05 12.07
CA ALA A 932 -25.34 -16.61 11.42
C ALA A 932 -25.19 -18.12 11.19
N LEU A 933 -26.17 -18.91 11.65
CA LEU A 933 -26.30 -20.34 11.40
C LEU A 933 -27.38 -20.61 10.36
N SER A 934 -27.25 -21.77 9.73
CA SER A 934 -28.27 -22.40 8.88
C SER A 934 -28.54 -23.82 9.36
N VAL A 935 -29.63 -24.44 8.89
CA VAL A 935 -29.98 -25.82 9.23
C VAL A 935 -30.08 -26.64 7.95
N SER A 936 -29.20 -27.64 7.80
CA SER A 936 -29.18 -28.55 6.65
C SER A 936 -29.91 -29.87 6.97
N GLY A 937 -30.28 -30.64 5.94
CA GLY A 937 -30.87 -31.97 6.11
C GLY A 937 -32.27 -32.03 6.74
N ALA A 938 -32.91 -30.90 7.03
CA ALA A 938 -34.29 -30.85 7.47
C ALA A 938 -35.24 -31.20 6.33
N THR A 939 -36.24 -32.02 6.61
CA THR A 939 -37.25 -32.52 5.66
C THR A 939 -38.64 -32.36 6.23
N VAL A 940 -39.66 -32.22 5.38
CA VAL A 940 -41.07 -32.19 5.81
C VAL A 940 -41.82 -33.38 5.22
N ALA A 941 -42.56 -34.10 6.05
CA ALA A 941 -43.43 -35.19 5.60
C ALA A 941 -44.61 -34.64 4.77
N SER A 942 -44.78 -35.18 3.56
CA SER A 942 -46.02 -34.99 2.79
C SER A 942 -47.18 -35.77 3.43
N LYS A 943 -48.40 -35.25 3.34
CA LYS A 943 -49.59 -35.75 4.06
C LYS A 943 -50.81 -35.86 3.15
N THR A 944 -51.76 -36.72 3.47
CA THR A 944 -53.11 -36.65 2.88
C THR A 944 -53.93 -35.52 3.49
N TYR A 945 -54.90 -34.98 2.75
CA TYR A 945 -55.78 -33.91 3.25
C TYR A 945 -56.56 -34.31 4.52
N ASP A 946 -56.34 -33.56 5.59
CA ASP A 946 -56.95 -33.73 6.92
C ASP A 946 -57.62 -32.44 7.45
N GLY A 947 -57.62 -31.38 6.65
CA GLY A 947 -58.21 -30.08 6.98
C GLY A 947 -57.36 -29.15 7.86
N ASN A 948 -56.10 -29.48 8.18
CA ASN A 948 -55.22 -28.61 9.00
C ASN A 948 -53.85 -28.32 8.37
N THR A 949 -53.25 -27.21 8.80
CA THR A 949 -51.93 -26.70 8.37
C THR A 949 -50.74 -27.37 9.07
N SER A 950 -50.94 -28.28 10.01
CA SER A 950 -49.82 -28.87 10.76
C SER A 950 -48.96 -29.77 9.90
N ALA A 951 -47.64 -29.57 10.02
CA ALA A 951 -46.60 -30.30 9.31
C ALA A 951 -45.66 -31.02 10.29
N THR A 952 -45.20 -32.21 9.91
CA THR A 952 -44.16 -32.95 10.65
C THR A 952 -42.82 -32.76 9.97
N VAL A 953 -41.80 -32.34 10.71
CA VAL A 953 -40.41 -32.19 10.25
C VAL A 953 -39.58 -33.35 10.79
N SER A 954 -38.58 -33.77 10.02
CA SER A 954 -37.58 -34.77 10.39
C SER A 954 -36.20 -34.37 9.90
N GLY A 955 -35.16 -34.65 10.69
CA GLY A 955 -33.80 -34.19 10.42
C GLY A 955 -33.61 -32.68 10.66
N GLY A 956 -32.38 -32.21 10.47
CA GLY A 956 -31.97 -30.84 10.76
C GLY A 956 -30.68 -30.80 11.56
N GLU A 957 -29.58 -30.42 10.91
CA GLU A 957 -28.25 -30.26 11.52
C GLU A 957 -27.77 -28.82 11.37
N LEU A 958 -27.11 -28.28 12.40
CA LEU A 958 -26.60 -26.91 12.39
C LEU A 958 -25.35 -26.79 11.54
N VAL A 959 -25.37 -25.85 10.59
CA VAL A 959 -24.24 -25.55 9.70
C VAL A 959 -23.83 -24.09 9.91
N GLY A 960 -22.53 -23.89 10.17
CA GLY A 960 -21.91 -22.58 10.42
C GLY A 960 -21.42 -22.34 11.85
N LEU A 961 -21.44 -23.35 12.74
CA LEU A 961 -20.84 -23.28 14.08
C LEU A 961 -19.35 -22.89 14.05
N VAL A 962 -18.80 -22.46 15.18
CA VAL A 962 -17.34 -22.37 15.38
C VAL A 962 -16.81 -23.77 15.72
N ASP A 963 -15.62 -24.12 15.23
CA ASP A 963 -15.06 -25.46 15.41
C ASP A 963 -14.85 -25.79 16.89
N GLY A 964 -15.28 -26.99 17.29
CA GLY A 964 -15.30 -27.45 18.69
C GLY A 964 -16.57 -27.09 19.46
N GLU A 965 -17.31 -26.05 19.08
CA GLU A 965 -18.55 -25.67 19.76
C GLU A 965 -19.72 -26.62 19.42
N SER A 966 -20.62 -26.80 20.39
CA SER A 966 -21.88 -27.51 20.19
C SER A 966 -23.07 -26.63 20.61
N LEU A 967 -24.21 -26.80 19.95
CA LEU A 967 -25.50 -26.20 20.32
C LEU A 967 -26.62 -27.22 20.08
N THR A 968 -27.72 -27.08 20.82
CA THR A 968 -28.91 -27.90 20.63
C THR A 968 -29.93 -27.18 19.75
N LEU A 969 -30.43 -27.88 18.73
CA LEU A 969 -31.46 -27.40 17.81
C LEU A 969 -32.82 -27.97 18.24
N ALA A 970 -33.71 -27.11 18.74
CA ALA A 970 -35.09 -27.49 19.05
C ALA A 970 -36.04 -26.93 17.98
N GLN A 971 -36.93 -27.79 17.45
CA GLN A 971 -38.03 -27.33 16.59
C GLN A 971 -39.17 -26.77 17.46
N VAL A 972 -39.63 -25.56 17.16
CA VAL A 972 -40.77 -24.92 17.85
C VAL A 972 -42.08 -25.21 17.12
N SER A 973 -42.08 -25.09 15.79
CA SER A 973 -43.26 -25.35 14.97
C SER A 973 -42.90 -25.61 13.50
N ALA A 974 -43.78 -26.31 12.80
CA ALA A 974 -43.83 -26.34 11.35
C ALA A 974 -45.29 -26.25 10.89
N GLN A 975 -45.56 -25.39 9.92
CA GLN A 975 -46.91 -25.16 9.38
C GLN A 975 -46.86 -24.99 7.86
N PHE A 976 -47.70 -25.77 7.16
CA PHE A 976 -48.02 -25.54 5.76
C PHE A 976 -48.70 -24.18 5.59
N TYR A 977 -48.32 -23.45 4.54
CA TYR A 977 -48.92 -22.16 4.18
C TYR A 977 -50.43 -22.25 3.88
N SER A 978 -50.90 -23.42 3.45
CA SER A 978 -52.32 -23.74 3.23
C SER A 978 -52.65 -25.11 3.80
N LYS A 979 -53.90 -25.29 4.25
CA LYS A 979 -54.43 -26.63 4.59
C LYS A 979 -54.85 -27.45 3.36
N ASN A 980 -54.94 -26.81 2.19
CA ASN A 980 -55.49 -27.41 0.98
C ASN A 980 -54.42 -28.18 0.18
N VAL A 981 -54.91 -29.12 -0.63
CA VAL A 981 -54.10 -29.97 -1.51
C VAL A 981 -53.25 -29.17 -2.49
N GLY A 982 -52.06 -29.70 -2.75
CA GLY A 982 -51.03 -29.13 -3.62
C GLY A 982 -49.64 -29.21 -2.97
N GLU A 983 -48.61 -28.89 -3.76
CA GLU A 983 -47.30 -28.59 -3.21
C GLU A 983 -47.36 -27.23 -2.49
N ASN A 984 -46.90 -27.21 -1.24
CA ASN A 984 -47.02 -26.07 -0.34
C ASN A 984 -45.67 -25.79 0.33
N TYR A 985 -45.35 -24.51 0.52
CA TYR A 985 -44.27 -24.12 1.44
C TYR A 985 -44.68 -24.38 2.88
N VAL A 986 -43.73 -24.85 3.68
CA VAL A 986 -43.85 -25.08 5.11
C VAL A 986 -42.82 -24.20 5.80
N THR A 987 -43.30 -23.25 6.59
CA THR A 987 -42.43 -22.44 7.44
C THR A 987 -42.04 -23.29 8.65
N VAL A 988 -40.75 -23.50 8.85
CA VAL A 988 -40.20 -24.20 10.01
C VAL A 988 -39.48 -23.20 10.89
N SER A 989 -39.92 -23.10 12.15
CA SER A 989 -39.33 -22.22 13.16
C SER A 989 -38.60 -23.06 14.21
N TYR A 990 -37.36 -22.66 14.46
CA TYR A 990 -36.42 -23.31 15.36
C TYR A 990 -36.03 -22.38 16.50
N THR A 991 -35.56 -22.96 17.61
CA THR A 991 -34.83 -22.29 18.69
C THR A 991 -33.50 -22.97 18.90
N LEU A 992 -32.46 -22.16 19.14
CA LEU A 992 -31.18 -22.63 19.66
C LEU A 992 -31.26 -22.67 21.18
N ALA A 993 -30.58 -23.64 21.78
CA ALA A 993 -30.21 -23.64 23.19
C ALA A 993 -28.76 -24.15 23.33
N ASP A 994 -28.15 -23.89 24.47
CA ASP A 994 -26.71 -24.10 24.70
C ASP A 994 -26.29 -25.57 24.53
N GLY A 995 -25.01 -25.78 24.21
CA GLY A 995 -24.44 -27.11 24.04
C GLY A 995 -24.18 -27.83 25.36
N SER A 996 -24.35 -29.16 25.39
CA SER A 996 -24.08 -29.96 26.59
C SER A 996 -22.59 -30.05 26.97
N THR A 997 -21.67 -29.56 26.12
CA THR A 997 -20.24 -29.43 26.44
C THR A 997 -19.91 -28.14 27.21
N GLY A 998 -20.79 -27.14 27.20
CA GLY A 998 -20.53 -25.82 27.80
C GLY A 998 -19.58 -24.92 27.01
N GLU A 999 -19.13 -25.36 25.82
CA GLU A 999 -18.13 -24.64 25.01
C GLU A 999 -18.75 -23.69 23.95
N GLY A 1000 -20.09 -23.70 23.80
CA GLY A 1000 -20.82 -22.78 22.93
C GLY A 1000 -22.16 -22.34 23.54
N GLU A 1001 -22.42 -21.03 23.56
CA GLU A 1001 -23.70 -20.43 23.98
C GLU A 1001 -24.57 -20.07 22.77
N ALA A 1002 -25.89 -20.28 22.88
CA ALA A 1002 -26.85 -19.88 21.85
C ALA A 1002 -26.96 -18.36 21.69
N SER A 1003 -26.54 -17.59 22.70
CA SER A 1003 -26.40 -16.12 22.69
C SER A 1003 -25.47 -15.63 21.56
N ASN A 1004 -24.45 -16.42 21.23
CA ASN A 1004 -23.40 -16.09 20.26
C ASN A 1004 -23.82 -16.26 18.80
N TYR A 1005 -25.04 -16.74 18.55
CA TYR A 1005 -25.50 -17.15 17.23
C TYR A 1005 -26.88 -16.58 16.88
N THR A 1006 -27.17 -16.52 15.58
CA THR A 1006 -28.51 -16.22 15.05
C THR A 1006 -28.94 -17.29 14.06
N LEU A 1007 -30.18 -17.75 14.17
CA LEU A 1007 -30.78 -18.72 13.24
C LEU A 1007 -32.09 -18.15 12.68
N THR A 1008 -32.33 -18.36 11.39
CA THR A 1008 -33.53 -17.89 10.68
C THR A 1008 -34.52 -19.04 10.43
N SER A 1009 -35.80 -18.70 10.30
CA SER A 1009 -36.83 -19.69 9.93
C SER A 1009 -36.63 -20.16 8.50
N GLN A 1010 -36.81 -21.47 8.26
CA GLN A 1010 -36.67 -22.08 6.94
C GLN A 1010 -38.01 -22.23 6.22
N TYR A 1011 -37.94 -22.38 4.90
CA TYR A 1011 -39.07 -22.69 4.03
C TYR A 1011 -38.75 -23.96 3.23
N ILE A 1012 -39.46 -25.04 3.50
CA ILE A 1012 -39.29 -26.35 2.85
C ILE A 1012 -40.58 -26.67 2.09
N THR A 1013 -40.52 -27.25 0.89
CA THR A 1013 -41.75 -27.69 0.21
C THR A 1013 -42.15 -29.11 0.61
N ALA A 1014 -43.46 -29.34 0.73
CA ALA A 1014 -44.04 -30.67 0.86
C ALA A 1014 -45.46 -30.68 0.25
N SER A 1015 -45.95 -31.86 -0.11
CA SER A 1015 -47.26 -32.00 -0.74
C SER A 1015 -48.34 -32.37 0.28
N ILE A 1016 -49.49 -31.71 0.15
CA ILE A 1016 -50.76 -32.21 0.69
C ILE A 1016 -51.46 -32.92 -0.47
N THR A 1017 -51.69 -34.23 -0.38
CA THR A 1017 -52.33 -35.03 -1.43
C THR A 1017 -53.84 -35.18 -1.22
N PRO A 1018 -54.63 -35.37 -2.29
CA PRO A 1018 -56.08 -35.57 -2.17
C PRO A 1018 -56.42 -36.74 -1.25
N ARG A 1019 -57.44 -36.56 -0.41
CA ARG A 1019 -58.02 -37.68 0.35
C ARG A 1019 -58.91 -38.50 -0.57
N ALA A 1020 -58.55 -39.75 -0.79
CA ALA A 1020 -59.32 -40.66 -1.63
C ALA A 1020 -60.65 -41.03 -0.96
N VAL A 1021 -61.74 -41.00 -1.73
CA VAL A 1021 -63.07 -41.42 -1.32
C VAL A 1021 -63.83 -42.04 -2.50
N THR A 1022 -64.56 -43.12 -2.26
CA THR A 1022 -65.38 -43.78 -3.28
C THR A 1022 -66.86 -43.58 -2.97
N VAL A 1023 -67.61 -43.05 -3.93
CA VAL A 1023 -69.06 -42.82 -3.85
C VAL A 1023 -69.80 -43.71 -4.84
N LYS A 1024 -70.94 -44.25 -4.45
CA LYS A 1024 -71.84 -45.00 -5.34
C LYS A 1024 -73.16 -44.26 -5.51
N ALA A 1025 -73.65 -44.14 -6.74
CA ALA A 1025 -75.04 -43.76 -6.98
C ALA A 1025 -75.99 -44.89 -6.54
N ASP A 1026 -77.04 -44.54 -5.81
CA ASP A 1026 -78.00 -45.51 -5.29
C ASP A 1026 -78.80 -46.17 -6.42
N ASP A 1027 -78.95 -47.49 -6.34
CA ASP A 1027 -79.84 -48.23 -7.24
C ASP A 1027 -81.31 -47.86 -6.98
N LYS A 1028 -82.11 -47.77 -8.05
CA LYS A 1028 -83.51 -47.34 -8.03
C LYS A 1028 -84.38 -48.25 -8.91
N THR A 1029 -85.70 -48.14 -8.79
CA THR A 1029 -86.66 -48.84 -9.65
C THR A 1029 -87.90 -47.97 -9.86
N LYS A 1030 -88.55 -48.08 -11.03
CA LYS A 1030 -89.86 -47.51 -11.32
C LYS A 1030 -90.68 -48.40 -12.27
N ILE A 1031 -91.99 -48.16 -12.32
CA ILE A 1031 -92.89 -48.73 -13.33
C ILE A 1031 -92.86 -47.82 -14.58
N ARG A 1032 -93.05 -48.38 -15.78
CA ARG A 1032 -92.96 -47.65 -17.06
C ARG A 1032 -93.84 -46.40 -17.19
N THR A 1033 -94.91 -46.28 -16.41
CA THR A 1033 -95.83 -45.13 -16.41
C THR A 1033 -95.46 -44.04 -15.39
N GLU A 1034 -94.36 -44.19 -14.66
CA GLU A 1034 -93.96 -43.31 -13.56
C GLU A 1034 -92.84 -42.34 -13.97
N ALA A 1035 -92.79 -41.19 -13.28
CA ALA A 1035 -91.66 -40.28 -13.33
C ALA A 1035 -90.42 -40.90 -12.68
N ASP A 1036 -89.24 -40.35 -12.96
CA ASP A 1036 -87.99 -40.85 -12.38
C ASP A 1036 -87.90 -40.55 -10.87
N PRO A 1037 -87.44 -41.51 -10.04
CA PRO A 1037 -87.17 -41.26 -8.64
C PRO A 1037 -85.96 -40.34 -8.46
N LEU A 1038 -85.95 -39.57 -7.38
CA LEU A 1038 -84.82 -38.70 -7.05
C LEU A 1038 -83.54 -39.55 -6.91
N LEU A 1039 -82.53 -39.20 -7.70
CA LEU A 1039 -81.22 -39.84 -7.69
C LEU A 1039 -80.47 -39.38 -6.43
N THR A 1040 -79.91 -40.34 -5.69
CA THR A 1040 -79.13 -40.12 -4.47
C THR A 1040 -77.86 -40.98 -4.50
N TRP A 1041 -76.92 -40.75 -3.60
CA TRP A 1041 -75.64 -41.45 -3.52
C TRP A 1041 -75.22 -41.64 -2.06
N HIS A 1042 -74.36 -42.62 -1.81
CA HIS A 1042 -73.68 -42.80 -0.53
C HIS A 1042 -72.17 -43.03 -0.71
N LEU A 1043 -71.41 -42.79 0.37
CA LEU A 1043 -70.00 -43.13 0.45
C LEU A 1043 -69.88 -44.64 0.66
N ILE A 1044 -69.08 -45.33 -0.16
CA ILE A 1044 -68.78 -46.77 0.00
C ILE A 1044 -67.37 -47.03 0.51
N GLU A 1045 -66.41 -46.12 0.27
CA GLU A 1045 -65.04 -46.24 0.80
C GLU A 1045 -64.47 -44.87 1.20
N GLY A 1046 -63.56 -44.88 2.18
CA GLY A 1046 -62.94 -43.68 2.73
C GLY A 1046 -63.85 -42.94 3.72
N SER A 1047 -63.56 -41.66 3.95
CA SER A 1047 -64.34 -40.76 4.82
C SER A 1047 -63.98 -39.30 4.51
N LEU A 1048 -64.92 -38.38 4.72
CA LEU A 1048 -64.65 -36.94 4.66
C LEU A 1048 -64.04 -36.44 5.98
N VAL A 1049 -63.35 -35.30 5.93
CA VAL A 1049 -62.97 -34.53 7.12
C VAL A 1049 -64.26 -34.01 7.79
N ALA A 1050 -64.26 -33.96 9.13
CA ALA A 1050 -65.47 -33.66 9.90
C ALA A 1050 -66.10 -32.31 9.51
N ASN A 1051 -67.42 -32.33 9.27
CA ASN A 1051 -68.25 -31.22 8.81
C ASN A 1051 -68.05 -30.78 7.35
N GLU A 1052 -67.25 -31.47 6.54
CA GLU A 1052 -67.21 -31.26 5.09
C GLU A 1052 -68.21 -32.18 4.36
N THR A 1053 -68.74 -31.72 3.23
CA THR A 1053 -69.70 -32.46 2.39
C THR A 1053 -69.31 -32.42 0.92
N LEU A 1054 -69.75 -33.41 0.15
CA LEU A 1054 -69.62 -33.46 -1.31
C LEU A 1054 -70.99 -33.37 -1.98
N THR A 1055 -71.02 -32.92 -3.23
CA THR A 1055 -72.22 -32.91 -4.09
C THR A 1055 -71.90 -33.64 -5.38
N ILE A 1056 -72.35 -34.88 -5.50
CA ILE A 1056 -72.08 -35.73 -6.68
C ILE A 1056 -73.17 -35.51 -7.73
N PRO A 1057 -72.84 -35.10 -8.98
CA PRO A 1057 -73.83 -34.99 -10.05
C PRO A 1057 -74.26 -36.39 -10.51
N LEU A 1058 -75.57 -36.63 -10.53
CA LEU A 1058 -76.16 -37.91 -10.91
C LEU A 1058 -77.03 -37.75 -12.16
N THR A 1059 -76.83 -38.62 -13.15
CA THR A 1059 -77.59 -38.65 -14.41
C THR A 1059 -77.81 -40.09 -14.86
N ARG A 1060 -78.93 -40.40 -15.50
CA ARG A 1060 -79.19 -41.76 -16.02
C ARG A 1060 -79.13 -41.86 -17.55
N ASN A 1061 -78.99 -43.09 -18.05
CA ASN A 1061 -79.31 -43.40 -19.44
C ASN A 1061 -80.77 -43.05 -19.77
N VAL A 1062 -80.99 -42.37 -20.90
CA VAL A 1062 -82.31 -41.98 -21.39
C VAL A 1062 -83.07 -43.15 -22.01
N GLY A 1063 -84.38 -43.17 -21.81
CA GLY A 1063 -85.29 -44.17 -22.38
C GLY A 1063 -86.38 -44.60 -21.41
N GLU A 1064 -87.49 -45.07 -21.99
CA GLU A 1064 -88.70 -45.53 -21.29
C GLU A 1064 -89.18 -46.88 -21.86
N ALA A 1065 -88.22 -47.75 -22.21
CA ALA A 1065 -88.49 -49.15 -22.47
C ALA A 1065 -88.35 -49.95 -21.15
N VAL A 1066 -88.72 -51.22 -21.18
CA VAL A 1066 -88.53 -52.13 -20.05
C VAL A 1066 -87.08 -52.62 -20.05
N GLY A 1067 -86.39 -52.50 -18.93
CA GLY A 1067 -84.98 -52.85 -18.82
C GLY A 1067 -84.24 -52.09 -17.71
N THR A 1068 -82.91 -52.27 -17.68
CA THR A 1068 -82.01 -51.61 -16.73
C THR A 1068 -81.28 -50.44 -17.37
N TYR A 1069 -81.27 -49.31 -16.69
CA TYR A 1069 -80.70 -48.03 -17.13
C TYR A 1069 -79.66 -47.58 -16.12
N THR A 1070 -78.39 -47.48 -16.53
CA THR A 1070 -77.31 -47.02 -15.65
C THR A 1070 -77.58 -45.62 -15.09
N ILE A 1071 -77.42 -45.45 -13.78
CA ILE A 1071 -77.35 -44.16 -13.08
C ILE A 1071 -75.86 -43.84 -12.91
N PHE A 1072 -75.34 -42.97 -13.78
CA PHE A 1072 -73.97 -42.49 -13.71
C PHE A 1072 -73.83 -41.46 -12.58
N ALA A 1073 -72.99 -41.77 -11.61
CA ALA A 1073 -72.32 -40.74 -10.82
C ALA A 1073 -71.19 -40.14 -11.67
N GLN A 1074 -71.34 -38.86 -12.04
CA GLN A 1074 -70.34 -38.16 -12.84
C GLN A 1074 -69.11 -37.83 -12.00
N SER A 1075 -67.92 -37.90 -12.61
CA SER A 1075 -66.64 -37.62 -11.97
C SER A 1075 -66.61 -36.21 -11.36
N LEU A 1076 -66.51 -36.11 -10.03
CA LEU A 1076 -66.42 -34.83 -9.34
C LEU A 1076 -64.96 -34.39 -9.20
N ASN A 1077 -64.60 -33.32 -9.89
CA ASN A 1077 -63.34 -32.61 -9.65
C ASN A 1077 -63.45 -31.78 -8.36
N ASN A 1078 -63.05 -32.36 -7.23
CA ASN A 1078 -62.84 -31.65 -5.97
C ASN A 1078 -61.34 -31.38 -5.78
N SER A 1079 -60.96 -30.20 -5.29
CA SER A 1079 -59.53 -29.87 -5.09
C SER A 1079 -58.87 -30.66 -3.97
N ASN A 1080 -59.62 -31.00 -2.90
CA ASN A 1080 -59.10 -31.64 -1.69
C ASN A 1080 -59.37 -33.15 -1.61
N TYR A 1081 -60.28 -33.68 -2.44
CA TYR A 1081 -60.68 -35.09 -2.46
C TYR A 1081 -60.53 -35.71 -3.85
N GLN A 1082 -59.93 -36.89 -3.92
CA GLN A 1082 -59.97 -37.72 -5.12
C GLN A 1082 -61.23 -38.58 -5.05
N VAL A 1083 -62.27 -38.16 -5.77
CA VAL A 1083 -63.60 -38.78 -5.72
C VAL A 1083 -63.73 -39.83 -6.82
N ALA A 1084 -63.62 -41.10 -6.46
CA ALA A 1084 -63.94 -42.22 -7.35
C ALA A 1084 -65.46 -42.45 -7.36
N THR A 1085 -66.05 -42.67 -8.55
CA THR A 1085 -67.50 -42.79 -8.71
C THR A 1085 -67.90 -44.15 -9.27
N GLN A 1086 -68.80 -44.86 -8.57
CA GLN A 1086 -69.44 -46.07 -9.05
C GLN A 1086 -70.89 -45.77 -9.47
N SER A 1087 -71.29 -46.30 -10.62
CA SER A 1087 -72.66 -46.16 -11.13
C SER A 1087 -73.64 -47.10 -10.43
N GLY A 1088 -74.87 -46.64 -10.28
CA GLY A 1088 -76.02 -47.46 -9.88
C GLY A 1088 -76.88 -47.85 -11.09
N VAL A 1089 -78.04 -48.44 -10.84
CA VAL A 1089 -79.00 -48.88 -11.86
C VAL A 1089 -80.42 -48.42 -11.52
N LEU A 1090 -81.11 -47.78 -12.47
CA LEU A 1090 -82.56 -47.61 -12.48
C LEU A 1090 -83.18 -48.77 -13.27
N THR A 1091 -84.04 -49.57 -12.64
CA THR A 1091 -84.80 -50.61 -13.34
C THR A 1091 -86.20 -50.10 -13.73
N ILE A 1092 -86.62 -50.27 -14.98
CA ILE A 1092 -87.96 -49.94 -15.49
C ILE A 1092 -88.70 -51.23 -15.85
N GLN A 1093 -89.91 -51.42 -15.31
CA GLN A 1093 -90.68 -52.68 -15.41
C GLN A 1093 -91.96 -52.57 -16.27
N PRO A 1094 -92.46 -53.68 -16.87
CA PRO A 1094 -93.65 -53.67 -17.74
C PRO A 1094 -94.95 -53.55 -16.95
N GLY A 1095 -95.96 -52.93 -17.57
CA GLY A 1095 -97.36 -53.08 -17.14
C GLY A 1095 -97.96 -54.37 -17.71
N ALA A 1096 -98.71 -55.12 -16.89
CA ALA A 1096 -99.27 -56.41 -17.24
C ALA A 1096 -100.72 -56.34 -17.75
N SER A 1097 -101.11 -57.32 -18.58
CA SER A 1097 -102.51 -57.63 -18.90
C SER A 1097 -103.00 -58.81 -18.06
N SER A 1098 -104.32 -58.99 -17.97
CA SER A 1098 -104.99 -59.77 -16.91
C SER A 1098 -105.06 -61.29 -17.12
N ASN A 1099 -105.08 -62.00 -15.98
CA ASN A 1099 -105.55 -63.38 -15.73
C ASN A 1099 -104.66 -64.56 -16.15
N GLU A 1100 -103.98 -65.16 -15.15
CA GLU A 1100 -104.19 -66.57 -14.79
C GLU A 1100 -103.89 -66.82 -13.28
N VAL A 1101 -104.35 -67.95 -12.72
CA VAL A 1101 -104.54 -68.25 -11.27
C VAL A 1101 -104.56 -69.79 -11.11
N PRO A 1102 -104.13 -70.49 -10.01
CA PRO A 1102 -103.64 -70.07 -8.68
C PRO A 1102 -102.33 -70.78 -8.15
N SER A 1103 -101.95 -70.47 -6.89
CA SER A 1103 -101.68 -71.45 -5.77
C SER A 1103 -100.29 -71.54 -5.05
N ARG A 1104 -100.30 -71.08 -3.78
CA ARG A 1104 -100.00 -71.84 -2.53
C ARG A 1104 -98.58 -72.38 -2.18
N ALA A 1105 -97.77 -71.52 -1.52
CA ALA A 1105 -97.04 -71.67 -0.23
C ALA A 1105 -96.12 -72.89 0.11
N VAL A 1106 -95.05 -72.65 0.89
CA VAL A 1106 -94.68 -73.29 2.20
C VAL A 1106 -93.31 -72.77 2.75
N SER A 1107 -93.04 -73.03 4.05
CA SER A 1107 -91.99 -72.59 5.02
C SER A 1107 -90.49 -72.92 4.71
N SER A 1108 -89.44 -72.71 5.54
CA SER A 1108 -89.34 -72.57 7.03
C SER A 1108 -88.00 -72.03 7.63
N ASN A 1109 -88.10 -71.36 8.80
CA ASN A 1109 -87.27 -71.43 10.04
C ASN A 1109 -85.78 -71.05 10.19
N ALA A 1110 -85.50 -70.49 11.40
CA ALA A 1110 -84.31 -70.60 12.28
C ALA A 1110 -82.95 -70.04 11.79
N SER A 1111 -81.95 -69.64 12.61
CA SER A 1111 -81.69 -69.20 14.01
C SER A 1111 -80.14 -69.00 14.09
N SER A 1112 -79.38 -68.57 15.12
CA SER A 1112 -79.53 -68.25 16.56
C SER A 1112 -78.20 -67.65 17.11
N ASN A 1113 -78.24 -66.85 18.20
CA ASN A 1113 -77.23 -66.73 19.29
C ASN A 1113 -75.81 -66.11 18.98
N GLU A 1114 -75.03 -65.51 19.91
CA GLU A 1114 -75.23 -65.08 21.33
C GLU A 1114 -74.21 -64.01 21.85
N LEU A 1115 -74.47 -63.54 23.10
CA LEU A 1115 -73.66 -62.90 24.21
C LEU A 1115 -72.10 -62.79 24.08
N GLY A 1116 -71.34 -61.93 24.80
CA GLY A 1116 -71.49 -60.98 25.95
C GLY A 1116 -70.08 -60.38 26.30
N THR A 1117 -69.71 -59.68 27.40
CA THR A 1117 -70.34 -59.01 28.58
C THR A 1117 -69.27 -58.12 29.33
N PRO A 1118 -69.59 -57.13 30.22
CA PRO A 1118 -68.65 -56.01 30.57
C PRO A 1118 -68.31 -55.72 32.06
N GLY A 1119 -67.35 -54.79 32.33
CA GLY A 1119 -67.10 -54.09 33.63
C GLY A 1119 -65.63 -53.58 33.82
N ARG A 1120 -65.23 -52.73 34.80
CA ARG A 1120 -65.93 -51.78 35.73
C ARG A 1120 -64.93 -50.94 36.59
N ASN A 1121 -65.13 -49.61 36.73
CA ASN A 1121 -64.58 -48.66 37.77
C ASN A 1121 -63.00 -48.57 37.88
N ALA A 1122 -62.29 -47.76 38.70
CA ALA A 1122 -62.50 -46.78 39.81
C ALA A 1122 -61.17 -45.94 40.02
N ILE A 1123 -60.92 -44.94 40.90
CA ILE A 1123 -61.68 -43.87 41.65
C ILE A 1123 -60.66 -42.91 42.39
N GLU A 1124 -60.97 -41.59 42.55
CA GLU A 1124 -60.43 -40.61 43.57
C GLU A 1124 -58.92 -40.19 43.64
N SER A 1125 -58.45 -39.12 44.33
CA SER A 1125 -59.04 -37.89 44.99
C SER A 1125 -58.02 -36.71 45.04
N ALA A 1126 -58.43 -35.53 45.52
CA ALA A 1126 -57.77 -34.20 45.43
C ALA A 1126 -57.23 -33.62 46.77
N THR A 1127 -56.70 -32.39 46.76
CA THR A 1127 -56.68 -31.43 47.91
C THR A 1127 -56.37 -29.99 47.44
N SER A 1128 -56.53 -28.96 48.30
CA SER A 1128 -56.75 -27.57 47.84
C SER A 1128 -56.36 -26.43 48.83
N ASN A 1129 -56.29 -25.20 48.27
CA ASN A 1129 -56.48 -23.86 48.89
C ASN A 1129 -55.38 -23.21 49.77
N SER A 1130 -55.13 -21.92 49.50
CA SER A 1130 -55.20 -20.82 50.49
C SER A 1130 -55.25 -19.43 49.79
N PHE A 1131 -55.54 -18.34 50.52
CA PHE A 1131 -55.90 -17.00 49.99
C PHE A 1131 -55.27 -15.85 50.83
N GLY A 1132 -55.17 -14.64 50.23
CA GLY A 1132 -54.91 -13.35 50.93
C GLY A 1132 -53.60 -12.65 50.49
N ASN A 1133 -53.49 -11.42 49.95
CA ASN A 1133 -54.32 -10.20 49.75
C ASN A 1133 -54.01 -9.02 50.71
N GLY A 1134 -53.77 -7.81 50.14
CA GLY A 1134 -53.39 -6.56 50.83
C GLY A 1134 -52.64 -5.58 49.89
N LEU A 1135 -53.30 -4.67 49.17
CA LEU A 1135 -53.59 -3.25 49.52
C LEU A 1135 -52.33 -2.34 49.52
N ASN A 1136 -52.14 -1.44 48.55
CA ASN A 1136 -52.74 -0.07 48.38
C ASN A 1136 -52.15 0.98 49.37
N ASN A 1137 -51.85 2.24 49.02
CA ASN A 1137 -52.41 3.17 48.01
C ASN A 1137 -51.36 4.28 47.65
N ASN A 1138 -51.25 4.81 46.41
CA ASN A 1138 -51.93 6.02 45.84
C ASN A 1138 -51.28 7.38 46.29
N VAL A 1139 -51.27 8.53 45.60
CA VAL A 1139 -51.92 9.17 44.41
C VAL A 1139 -50.83 10.03 43.71
N SER A 1140 -50.91 10.78 42.59
CA SER A 1140 -51.86 11.19 41.50
C SER A 1140 -50.97 11.87 40.40
N PHE A 1141 -51.32 12.28 39.17
CA PHE A 1141 -52.46 12.32 38.21
C PHE A 1141 -51.82 12.15 36.80
N ASN A 1142 -52.47 11.97 35.63
CA ASN A 1142 -53.88 11.92 35.21
C ASN A 1142 -54.02 10.77 34.15
N GLY A 1143 -54.90 10.65 33.14
CA GLY A 1143 -55.95 11.49 32.52
C GLY A 1143 -55.61 11.83 31.05
N VAL A 1144 -56.47 11.64 30.04
CA VAL A 1144 -57.87 11.15 29.99
C VAL A 1144 -58.10 10.26 28.73
N GLY A 1145 -59.17 9.46 28.67
CA GLY A 1145 -59.49 8.46 27.62
C GLY A 1145 -59.94 9.01 26.23
N ARG A 1146 -60.63 8.24 25.36
CA ARG A 1146 -61.50 7.06 25.61
C ARG A 1146 -61.81 6.23 24.33
N GLN A 1147 -61.93 4.91 24.49
CA GLN A 1147 -62.87 3.95 23.84
C GLN A 1147 -62.97 3.71 22.29
N ALA A 1148 -63.40 2.47 22.00
CA ALA A 1148 -63.99 1.90 20.77
C ALA A 1148 -63.07 1.30 19.67
N ALA A 1149 -63.48 0.14 19.16
CA ALA A 1149 -62.83 -0.73 18.16
C ALA A 1149 -63.93 -1.28 17.20
N PRO A 1150 -63.77 -2.37 16.41
CA PRO A 1150 -62.59 -3.01 15.79
C PRO A 1150 -62.75 -3.24 14.25
N SER A 1151 -61.69 -3.65 13.51
CA SER A 1151 -61.83 -4.47 12.26
C SER A 1151 -60.50 -4.95 11.63
N LEU A 1152 -60.54 -6.18 11.10
CA LEU A 1152 -59.76 -6.73 9.96
C LEU A 1152 -60.67 -6.67 8.69
N PRO A 1153 -60.31 -7.13 7.46
CA PRO A 1153 -59.07 -7.72 6.89
C PRO A 1153 -58.56 -6.89 5.67
N GLY A 1154 -57.67 -7.32 4.74
CA GLY A 1154 -56.80 -8.50 4.56
C GLY A 1154 -56.89 -9.15 3.14
N THR A 1155 -55.84 -9.85 2.69
CA THR A 1155 -55.73 -10.69 1.45
C THR A 1155 -55.86 -9.96 0.09
N ALA A 1156 -55.34 -10.41 -1.07
CA ALA A 1156 -54.39 -11.44 -1.52
C ALA A 1156 -53.49 -10.79 -2.63
N GLY A 1157 -52.38 -11.30 -3.17
CA GLY A 1157 -51.85 -12.66 -3.34
C GLY A 1157 -52.05 -13.13 -4.80
N LEU A 1158 -50.98 -13.40 -5.57
CA LEU A 1158 -50.93 -14.29 -6.75
C LEU A 1158 -49.51 -14.42 -7.36
N ASN A 1159 -49.16 -15.64 -7.77
CA ASN A 1159 -48.01 -16.04 -8.62
C ASN A 1159 -48.48 -16.09 -10.13
N PRO A 1160 -47.69 -16.49 -11.17
CA PRO A 1160 -46.37 -17.14 -11.17
C PRO A 1160 -45.33 -16.75 -12.28
N ILE A 1161 -44.12 -17.29 -12.11
CA ILE A 1161 -43.18 -17.95 -13.09
C ILE A 1161 -42.86 -17.32 -14.47
N PHE A 1162 -41.56 -17.39 -14.81
CA PHE A 1162 -40.90 -17.01 -16.07
C PHE A 1162 -40.82 -18.16 -17.10
N VAL A 1163 -40.47 -17.88 -18.37
CA VAL A 1163 -40.53 -18.85 -19.49
C VAL A 1163 -39.24 -18.88 -20.34
N VAL A 1164 -38.58 -20.05 -20.35
CA VAL A 1164 -37.45 -20.62 -21.16
C VAL A 1164 -36.05 -19.97 -21.26
N SER A 1165 -35.03 -20.86 -21.19
CA SER A 1165 -33.71 -20.89 -21.90
C SER A 1165 -32.67 -19.78 -21.67
N SER A 1166 -31.35 -20.03 -21.69
CA SER A 1166 -30.51 -21.24 -21.90
C SER A 1166 -29.25 -21.14 -21.01
N GLY A 1167 -28.63 -22.22 -20.49
CA GLY A 1167 -27.61 -23.05 -21.19
C GLY A 1167 -26.19 -22.43 -21.13
N VAL A 1168 -25.07 -23.14 -20.88
CA VAL A 1168 -24.77 -24.60 -20.87
C VAL A 1168 -23.60 -24.93 -19.89
N SER A 1169 -23.71 -26.11 -19.24
CA SER A 1169 -22.76 -26.95 -18.45
C SER A 1169 -21.34 -26.50 -18.01
N LEU A 1170 -20.98 -26.93 -16.80
CA LEU A 1170 -19.70 -27.61 -16.50
C LEU A 1170 -19.99 -29.08 -16.06
N PRO A 1171 -19.07 -30.05 -16.26
CA PRO A 1171 -19.31 -31.49 -16.00
C PRO A 1171 -18.96 -31.96 -14.57
N GLN A 1172 -19.24 -33.23 -14.28
CA GLN A 1172 -19.30 -33.85 -12.95
C GLN A 1172 -18.23 -34.97 -12.74
N ALA A 1173 -18.07 -35.45 -11.50
CA ALA A 1173 -16.96 -36.30 -11.03
C ALA A 1173 -17.16 -37.83 -11.16
N ALA A 1174 -16.05 -38.57 -10.98
CA ALA A 1174 -15.91 -40.02 -10.78
C ALA A 1174 -14.45 -40.37 -10.37
N THR A 1175 -14.05 -41.45 -9.68
CA THR A 1175 -14.57 -42.27 -8.54
C THR A 1175 -13.36 -43.05 -7.94
N GLU A 1176 -13.53 -43.76 -6.80
CA GLU A 1176 -12.66 -44.87 -6.29
C GLU A 1176 -11.25 -44.51 -5.72
N ALA A 1177 -10.63 -45.26 -4.79
CA ALA A 1177 -11.15 -46.14 -3.72
C ALA A 1177 -10.09 -46.47 -2.63
N ALA A 1178 -10.55 -46.54 -1.37
CA ALA A 1178 -10.10 -47.36 -0.21
C ALA A 1178 -8.61 -47.54 0.22
N ALA A 1179 -8.43 -47.46 1.55
CA ALA A 1179 -7.33 -48.01 2.39
C ALA A 1179 -5.90 -47.41 2.28
N GLY A 1180 -5.11 -47.32 3.36
CA GLY A 1180 -5.44 -47.51 4.78
C GLY A 1180 -4.23 -47.82 5.68
N GLY A 1181 -4.27 -47.37 6.94
CA GLY A 1181 -3.36 -47.81 8.01
C GLY A 1181 -2.20 -46.85 8.36
N ALA A 1182 -2.00 -46.62 9.66
CA ALA A 1182 -0.84 -45.95 10.24
C ALA A 1182 -0.29 -46.81 11.40
N ASN A 1183 1.03 -46.80 11.65
CA ASN A 1183 1.57 -46.62 13.00
C ASN A 1183 3.11 -46.54 13.13
N VAL A 1184 3.50 -46.03 14.30
CA VAL A 1184 4.80 -45.80 14.96
C VAL A 1184 5.92 -46.87 14.86
N ASN A 1185 7.19 -46.37 14.81
CA ASN A 1185 8.42 -46.70 15.61
C ASN A 1185 8.82 -48.16 15.98
N PRO A 1186 10.09 -48.41 16.39
CA PRO A 1186 11.40 -47.86 15.95
C PRO A 1186 12.52 -48.96 15.89
N LEU A 1187 13.79 -48.53 15.94
CA LEU A 1187 15.03 -49.31 16.24
C LEU A 1187 15.51 -50.32 15.18
N GLY A 1188 16.71 -50.05 14.66
CA GLY A 1188 17.31 -50.77 13.53
C GLY A 1188 18.26 -51.92 13.88
N ASN A 1189 19.08 -52.30 12.90
CA ASN A 1189 20.34 -53.00 13.13
C ASN A 1189 21.35 -52.80 11.97
N LEU A 1190 22.58 -53.27 12.21
CA LEU A 1190 23.80 -53.20 11.39
C LEU A 1190 23.70 -53.85 9.99
N GLY A 1191 24.56 -53.44 9.05
CA GLY A 1191 25.04 -54.34 7.99
C GLY A 1191 25.40 -53.73 6.61
N GLU A 1192 26.67 -53.34 6.43
CA GLU A 1192 27.51 -53.34 5.20
C GLU A 1192 26.96 -53.18 3.74
N ARG A 1193 27.86 -52.60 2.91
CA ARG A 1193 28.03 -52.75 1.43
C ARG A 1193 27.22 -51.89 0.44
N GLU A 1194 27.94 -50.89 -0.07
CA GLU A 1194 28.03 -50.47 -1.48
C GLU A 1194 28.17 -51.62 -2.52
N PRO A 1195 28.09 -51.36 -3.86
CA PRO A 1195 27.84 -50.09 -4.56
C PRO A 1195 26.80 -50.11 -5.72
N GLN A 1196 26.20 -48.93 -6.01
CA GLN A 1196 25.91 -48.34 -7.34
C GLN A 1196 25.07 -49.12 -8.41
N PRO A 1197 24.51 -48.44 -9.44
CA PRO A 1197 24.43 -46.99 -9.67
C PRO A 1197 23.09 -46.37 -9.26
#